data_AF-A0A8S1D815-F1
#
_entry.id   AF-A0A8S1D815-F1
#
_cell.length_a   1.000
_cell.length_b   1.000
_cell.length_c   1.000
_cell.angle_alpha   90.00
_cell.angle_beta   90.00
_cell.angle_gamma   90.00
#
_symmetry.space_group_name_H-M   'P 1'
#
loop_
_entity.id
_entity.type
_entity.pdbx_description
1 polymer ?
#
loop_
_entity_poly.entity_id
_entity_poly.type
_entity_poly.pdbx_seq_one_letter_code
_entity_poly.pdbx_strand_id
1 'polypeptide(L)'
;MGDWMKKNLKRKLKLNFQRQISFREDDEQCLARNSTPEVRQSDGEFFEKFGSVMRNRTSLMVSESIDRECASSVAAECSQEAENSEAVEDSEEEHLPEEAEIFSRVLGSNVEQLYAEVLYETVHVIGFGAKENQDEILSFLKTAFKFDDEKHDMLLEEARAKEAPDILLNVEVIEAHELHAKDCNGLSDPFCTLYLSNGPTQRYNTSVKTKTLKPTWEEHFSLPVEDPNNDVLVIEVWDFDPAETVREKLGKFSDVKGVKGFKKLFKEVAITASTGKHDNELVGTVEIPLKEVVSGGVKLWRSLTKKGKSKSQGQVHLRLALGALKNVQVATQEHRQLVRVLLKHDLEVTQPLPYKWSGRFLELADSVLNQHRIQTGLDENHVQLARWAEFCAVHIDHALNFQLLGRTLEKLIRPIKDGVLSDEEARVFWEAARKLMPACLTCIRKIRKLMPTDKDTLTQLEALLSILVQLTTLTPPKDFELFPANMFAWLSASNEPHSDIHQSIQDAVRQGAKDWYDHIMEINNDDDKKSDDQDIQLSYYIKILSLLQSDLLKAIEYHDKIYSEVAQFEYTKVIYEVYDERVFGLVEPVVQQTCKNLKPLRFNEDPTQGLYDNDDITMGTSLFELYIALQRFVVMGKGRYLNEDYKCSKFHTWFVKGVAQWLDIALYKALKRIEKAVELGNLQPIDEHVKFSSSAVDTLSIYYQIKVFWKQLNWPDVESSYTFVAKIIDDICRCSEFYAAKMSTRVAGLGETENAFSKKFEVTTEWCTAINNIEYIRQAIHPFVLELGLENILNSMAEFHSESNATQCRKTLQLVIDEAIDTVSNKIIDLIEIMAEKMIPSLHRFLVEAAELLRQNNMSLDRLMDYLQKNFETLHSHLSEENFKRTLAIVWDKLTKQLQELIDSSIEKRRPPSFFANLSDALGIMEGFFKYDETEIASLCENSDLLATTKARLKMHSLDTSELIQQYFLNR
;
A
#
# COMPACT_ATOMS: atom_id res chain seq x y z
N MET A 1 39.16 6.78 47.00
CA MET A 1 39.58 7.81 46.02
C MET A 1 39.78 7.25 44.60
N GLY A 2 40.39 6.06 44.44
CA GLY A 2 40.60 5.44 43.12
C GLY A 2 39.33 5.06 42.32
N ASP A 3 38.26 4.61 42.96
CA ASP A 3 37.00 4.28 42.26
C ASP A 3 36.19 5.50 41.82
N TRP A 4 36.36 6.63 42.54
CA TRP A 4 35.73 7.89 42.17
C TRP A 4 36.44 8.53 40.96
N MET A 5 37.78 8.46 40.90
CA MET A 5 38.56 8.85 39.72
C MET A 5 38.27 7.95 38.51
N LYS A 6 38.19 6.63 38.67
CA LYS A 6 37.87 5.72 37.55
C LYS A 6 36.45 5.93 37.01
N LYS A 7 35.47 6.23 37.86
CA LYS A 7 34.11 6.58 37.42
C LYS A 7 34.03 7.95 36.74
N ASN A 8 34.77 8.96 37.21
CA ASN A 8 34.81 10.28 36.57
C ASN A 8 35.62 10.29 35.27
N LEU A 9 36.68 9.48 35.16
CA LEU A 9 37.46 9.33 33.93
C LEU A 9 36.67 8.54 32.87
N LYS A 10 35.96 7.46 33.27
CA LYS A 10 35.02 6.77 32.37
C LYS A 10 33.82 7.64 31.99
N ARG A 11 33.30 8.49 32.88
CA ARG A 11 32.24 9.47 32.53
C ARG A 11 32.76 10.57 31.62
N LYS A 12 33.96 11.11 31.82
CA LYS A 12 34.58 12.11 30.92
C LYS A 12 34.94 11.51 29.56
N LEU A 13 35.48 10.29 29.50
CA LEU A 13 35.73 9.58 28.24
C LEU A 13 34.42 9.23 27.54
N LYS A 14 33.39 8.79 28.26
CA LYS A 14 32.06 8.52 27.69
C LYS A 14 31.36 9.79 27.24
N LEU A 15 31.48 10.91 27.97
CA LEU A 15 30.95 12.22 27.55
C LEU A 15 31.75 12.86 26.41
N ASN A 16 33.06 12.65 26.30
CA ASN A 16 33.87 13.10 25.15
C ASN A 16 33.62 12.23 23.91
N PHE A 17 33.47 10.91 24.08
CA PHE A 17 33.11 10.00 23.00
C PHE A 17 31.67 10.23 22.54
N GLN A 18 30.74 10.47 23.46
CA GLN A 18 29.33 10.75 23.17
C GLN A 18 29.11 12.20 22.72
N ARG A 19 29.99 13.16 23.07
CA ARG A 19 30.07 14.49 22.42
C ARG A 19 30.72 14.41 21.04
N GLN A 20 31.73 13.58 20.79
CA GLN A 20 32.29 13.36 19.45
C GLN A 20 31.31 12.64 18.52
N ILE A 21 30.46 11.75 19.05
CA ILE A 21 29.40 11.07 18.29
C ILE A 21 28.17 11.98 18.12
N SER A 22 27.79 12.76 19.14
CA SER A 22 26.71 13.75 19.05
C SER A 22 27.06 14.96 18.19
N PHE A 23 28.33 15.39 18.13
CA PHE A 23 28.79 16.38 17.15
C PHE A 23 28.71 15.79 15.73
N ARG A 24 29.02 14.50 15.54
CA ARG A 24 29.03 13.86 14.21
C ARG A 24 27.67 13.77 13.53
N GLU A 25 26.58 13.48 14.25
CA GLU A 25 25.25 13.36 13.62
C GLU A 25 24.61 14.71 13.25
N ASP A 26 24.79 15.76 14.07
CA ASP A 26 24.34 17.12 13.76
C ASP A 26 25.28 17.83 12.75
N ASP A 27 26.58 17.52 12.76
CA ASP A 27 27.54 18.02 11.76
C ASP A 27 27.31 17.39 10.39
N GLU A 28 26.89 16.13 10.25
CA GLU A 28 26.65 15.51 8.93
C GLU A 28 25.58 16.23 8.08
N GLN A 29 24.54 16.80 8.72
CA GLN A 29 23.56 17.65 8.03
C GLN A 29 24.05 19.10 7.82
N CYS A 30 24.97 19.59 8.64
CA CYS A 30 25.63 20.90 8.49
C CYS A 30 26.75 20.89 7.43
N LEU A 31 27.52 19.80 7.31
CA LEU A 31 28.61 19.59 6.36
C LEU A 31 28.11 19.62 4.91
N ALA A 32 26.91 19.09 4.64
CA ALA A 32 26.26 19.20 3.33
C ALA A 32 25.76 20.64 3.01
N ARG A 33 25.47 21.46 4.02
CA ARG A 33 25.03 22.86 3.84
C ARG A 33 26.18 23.85 3.71
N ASN A 34 27.37 23.51 4.20
CA ASN A 34 28.50 24.43 4.35
C ASN A 34 29.52 24.44 3.20
N SER A 35 29.36 23.60 2.16
CA SER A 35 30.26 23.64 1.02
C SER A 35 30.07 24.91 0.18
N THR A 36 31.17 25.53 -0.26
CA THR A 36 31.13 26.83 -0.95
C THR A 36 30.41 26.71 -2.31
N PRO A 37 29.57 27.69 -2.71
CA PRO A 37 28.77 27.61 -3.94
C PRO A 37 29.61 27.41 -5.21
N GLU A 38 30.77 28.04 -5.28
CA GLU A 38 31.72 27.95 -6.39
C GLU A 38 32.33 26.54 -6.52
N VAL A 39 32.54 25.86 -5.38
CA VAL A 39 32.98 24.46 -5.34
C VAL A 39 31.84 23.51 -5.74
N ARG A 40 30.58 23.80 -5.43
CA ARG A 40 29.43 22.97 -5.90
C ARG A 40 29.21 23.08 -7.41
N GLN A 41 29.40 24.26 -7.99
CA GLN A 41 29.28 24.43 -9.45
C GLN A 41 30.35 23.65 -10.22
N SER A 42 31.43 23.23 -9.56
CA SER A 42 32.52 22.50 -10.20
C SER A 42 32.16 21.13 -10.77
N ASP A 43 31.20 20.45 -10.15
CA ASP A 43 30.72 19.13 -10.53
C ASP A 43 29.36 19.19 -11.24
N GLY A 44 28.84 20.40 -11.48
CA GLY A 44 27.51 20.65 -12.05
C GLY A 44 26.37 20.33 -11.09
N GLU A 45 26.60 20.48 -9.78
CA GLU A 45 25.70 20.12 -8.68
C GLU A 45 25.34 18.63 -8.66
N PHE A 46 26.23 17.78 -9.18
CA PHE A 46 25.99 16.36 -9.39
C PHE A 46 25.50 15.68 -8.11
N PHE A 47 26.30 15.74 -7.04
CA PHE A 47 25.98 15.06 -5.79
C PHE A 47 24.76 15.66 -5.06
N GLU A 48 24.44 16.93 -5.29
CA GLU A 48 23.26 17.58 -4.69
C GLU A 48 21.96 17.14 -5.37
N LYS A 49 21.98 16.93 -6.69
CA LYS A 49 20.85 16.37 -7.43
C LYS A 49 20.45 15.01 -6.84
N PHE A 50 21.40 14.09 -6.64
CA PHE A 50 21.11 12.77 -6.04
C PHE A 50 20.60 12.84 -4.60
N GLY A 51 21.11 13.77 -3.78
CA GLY A 51 20.60 14.01 -2.42
C GLY A 51 19.16 14.53 -2.39
N SER A 52 18.72 15.25 -3.45
CA SER A 52 17.41 15.90 -3.55
C SER A 52 16.30 15.03 -4.15
N VAL A 53 16.63 13.96 -4.89
CA VAL A 53 15.68 13.06 -5.58
C VAL A 53 14.63 12.44 -4.64
N MET A 54 14.92 12.33 -3.34
CA MET A 54 13.94 11.91 -2.32
C MET A 54 13.07 13.04 -1.76
N ARG A 55 13.50 14.30 -1.86
CA ARG A 55 12.88 15.44 -1.16
C ARG A 55 11.75 16.11 -1.96
N ASN A 56 11.80 16.05 -3.30
CA ASN A 56 10.92 16.85 -4.18
C ASN A 56 9.78 16.10 -4.89
N ARG A 57 9.49 14.83 -4.58
CA ARG A 57 8.36 14.11 -5.21
C ARG A 57 7.42 13.40 -4.22
N THR A 58 7.49 13.77 -2.94
CA THR A 58 6.46 13.45 -1.93
C THR A 58 5.24 14.37 -2.04
N SER A 59 5.24 15.31 -3.00
CA SER A 59 4.13 16.19 -3.34
C SER A 59 3.57 15.83 -4.72
N LEU A 60 3.05 14.62 -4.87
CA LEU A 60 2.27 14.23 -6.05
C LEU A 60 0.81 14.64 -5.81
N MET A 61 0.54 15.95 -5.91
CA MET A 61 -0.78 16.46 -6.25
C MET A 61 -0.77 16.87 -7.73
N VAL A 62 -0.86 15.86 -8.59
CA VAL A 62 -1.27 16.05 -9.99
C VAL A 62 -2.38 15.04 -10.22
N SER A 63 -3.60 15.35 -9.76
CA SER A 63 -4.79 14.55 -10.09
C SER A 63 -6.03 15.36 -10.42
N GLU A 64 -6.08 16.67 -10.18
CA GLU A 64 -7.33 17.43 -10.41
C GLU A 64 -7.68 17.69 -11.89
N SER A 65 -6.73 17.58 -12.82
CA SER A 65 -7.00 17.85 -14.25
C SER A 65 -7.52 16.64 -15.03
N ILE A 66 -7.06 15.42 -14.70
CA ILE A 66 -7.48 14.17 -15.38
C ILE A 66 -8.89 13.76 -14.91
N ASP A 67 -9.19 14.00 -13.63
CA ASP A 67 -10.46 13.64 -12.98
C ASP A 67 -11.68 14.40 -13.57
N ARG A 68 -11.49 15.59 -14.17
CA ARG A 68 -12.59 16.41 -14.73
C ARG A 68 -13.00 16.05 -16.16
N GLU A 69 -12.07 15.60 -17.00
CA GLU A 69 -12.39 15.21 -18.38
C GLU A 69 -13.09 13.83 -18.43
N CYS A 70 -12.67 12.88 -17.57
CA CYS A 70 -13.23 11.53 -17.49
C CYS A 70 -14.71 11.50 -17.07
N ALA A 71 -15.12 12.33 -16.12
CA ALA A 71 -16.51 12.34 -15.63
C ALA A 71 -17.53 12.76 -16.73
N SER A 72 -17.08 13.53 -17.73
CA SER A 72 -17.94 14.00 -18.83
C SER A 72 -18.08 13.00 -19.98
N SER A 73 -17.06 12.18 -20.25
CA SER A 73 -17.08 11.18 -21.32
C SER A 73 -17.75 9.87 -20.91
N VAL A 74 -17.60 9.45 -19.64
CA VAL A 74 -18.16 8.17 -19.15
C VAL A 74 -19.69 8.17 -19.11
N ALA A 75 -20.32 9.32 -18.85
CA ALA A 75 -21.78 9.47 -18.90
C ALA A 75 -22.33 9.37 -20.33
N ALA A 76 -21.53 9.68 -21.35
CA ALA A 76 -21.89 9.55 -22.76
C ALA A 76 -21.54 8.15 -23.33
N GLU A 77 -20.39 7.59 -22.96
CA GLU A 77 -19.90 6.28 -23.44
C GLU A 77 -20.65 5.08 -22.82
N CYS A 78 -21.05 5.15 -21.55
CA CYS A 78 -21.86 4.08 -20.93
C CYS A 78 -23.26 3.96 -21.56
N SER A 79 -23.77 5.02 -22.19
CA SER A 79 -25.04 5.00 -22.93
C SER A 79 -24.85 4.49 -24.37
N GLN A 80 -23.71 4.77 -25.01
CA GLN A 80 -23.48 4.45 -26.43
C GLN A 80 -22.94 3.03 -26.68
N GLU A 81 -22.20 2.43 -25.73
CA GLU A 81 -21.67 1.06 -25.92
C GLU A 81 -22.72 -0.04 -25.69
N ALA A 82 -23.85 0.26 -25.03
CA ALA A 82 -24.97 -0.67 -24.89
C ALA A 82 -25.77 -0.81 -26.21
N GLU A 83 -25.82 0.24 -27.03
CA GLU A 83 -26.52 0.25 -28.32
C GLU A 83 -25.71 -0.43 -29.45
N ASN A 84 -24.37 -0.47 -29.36
CA ASN A 84 -23.51 -0.97 -30.43
C ASN A 84 -23.35 -2.51 -30.51
N SER A 85 -24.17 -3.29 -29.79
CA SER A 85 -24.13 -4.76 -29.82
C SER A 85 -25.23 -5.41 -30.68
N GLU A 86 -26.14 -4.62 -31.28
CA GLU A 86 -27.14 -5.09 -32.24
C GLU A 86 -27.08 -4.27 -33.54
N ALA A 87 -26.24 -4.66 -34.49
CA ALA A 87 -26.35 -4.19 -35.87
C ALA A 87 -26.04 -5.32 -36.86
N VAL A 88 -27.09 -6.01 -37.29
CA VAL A 88 -27.12 -6.73 -38.57
C VAL A 88 -28.03 -5.94 -39.50
N GLU A 89 -27.49 -5.65 -40.68
CA GLU A 89 -28.05 -4.84 -41.76
C GLU A 89 -29.52 -5.17 -42.09
N ASP A 90 -30.38 -4.14 -42.18
CA ASP A 90 -31.31 -4.06 -43.30
C ASP A 90 -31.72 -2.62 -43.63
N SER A 91 -32.21 -2.49 -44.86
CA SER A 91 -32.17 -1.34 -45.76
C SER A 91 -33.26 -0.26 -45.56
N GLU A 92 -32.96 0.92 -46.12
CA GLU A 92 -33.68 2.21 -46.07
C GLU A 92 -35.17 2.14 -46.47
N GLU A 93 -36.06 2.73 -45.65
CA GLU A 93 -37.33 3.34 -46.09
C GLU A 93 -37.83 4.40 -45.07
N GLU A 94 -38.31 5.55 -45.57
CA GLU A 94 -38.84 6.70 -44.81
C GLU A 94 -40.14 6.36 -44.05
N HIS A 95 -40.35 6.83 -42.79
CA HIS A 95 -41.60 7.43 -42.25
C HIS A 95 -41.70 7.51 -40.69
N LEU A 96 -42.05 8.71 -40.16
CA LEU A 96 -42.89 9.04 -38.96
C LEU A 96 -42.48 8.49 -37.54
N PRO A 97 -42.99 9.04 -36.41
CA PRO A 97 -42.33 8.93 -35.09
C PRO A 97 -42.39 7.50 -34.49
N GLU A 98 -41.20 6.90 -34.31
CA GLU A 98 -40.96 5.50 -33.93
C GLU A 98 -41.35 5.10 -32.48
N GLU A 99 -41.58 6.05 -31.57
CA GLU A 99 -41.77 5.73 -30.13
C GLU A 99 -43.10 5.00 -29.83
N ALA A 100 -44.12 5.16 -30.67
CA ALA A 100 -45.40 4.48 -30.51
C ALA A 100 -45.40 3.05 -31.09
N GLU A 101 -44.49 2.74 -32.03
CA GLU A 101 -44.53 1.49 -32.79
C GLU A 101 -43.74 0.36 -32.12
N ILE A 102 -42.68 0.70 -31.35
CA ILE A 102 -41.89 -0.26 -30.55
C ILE A 102 -42.74 -0.88 -29.43
N PHE A 103 -43.65 -0.09 -28.83
CA PHE A 103 -44.59 -0.57 -27.81
C PHE A 103 -45.55 -1.63 -28.37
N SER A 104 -45.85 -1.59 -29.68
CA SER A 104 -46.75 -2.52 -30.36
C SER A 104 -46.08 -3.81 -30.85
N ARG A 105 -44.80 -3.76 -31.27
CA ARG A 105 -44.14 -4.87 -31.98
C ARG A 105 -43.70 -6.06 -31.10
N VAL A 106 -43.44 -5.84 -29.81
CA VAL A 106 -43.04 -6.92 -28.87
C VAL A 106 -44.20 -7.42 -27.99
N LEU A 107 -45.30 -6.67 -27.94
CA LEU A 107 -46.38 -6.85 -26.94
C LEU A 107 -47.79 -6.92 -27.52
N GLY A 108 -47.97 -6.75 -28.84
CA GLY A 108 -49.22 -6.43 -29.55
C GLY A 108 -50.38 -7.43 -29.50
N SER A 109 -50.35 -8.42 -28.62
CA SER A 109 -51.54 -9.23 -28.26
C SER A 109 -51.61 -9.56 -26.76
N ASN A 110 -50.47 -9.55 -26.05
CA ASN A 110 -50.41 -9.85 -24.63
C ASN A 110 -50.71 -8.62 -23.74
N VAL A 111 -50.41 -7.39 -24.19
CA VAL A 111 -50.65 -6.18 -23.38
C VAL A 111 -52.10 -5.74 -23.39
N GLU A 112 -52.80 -5.88 -24.52
CA GLU A 112 -54.26 -5.64 -24.55
C GLU A 112 -54.98 -6.65 -23.65
N GLN A 113 -54.57 -7.93 -23.67
CA GLN A 113 -55.12 -8.96 -22.79
C GLN A 113 -54.83 -8.65 -21.30
N LEU A 114 -53.58 -8.29 -20.97
CA LEU A 114 -53.22 -7.87 -19.62
C LEU A 114 -54.00 -6.65 -19.17
N TYR A 115 -54.16 -5.65 -20.05
CA TYR A 115 -54.89 -4.44 -19.74
C TYR A 115 -56.37 -4.72 -19.49
N ALA A 116 -57.00 -5.55 -20.33
CA ALA A 116 -58.37 -6.00 -20.13
C ALA A 116 -58.55 -6.74 -18.80
N GLU A 117 -57.57 -7.55 -18.40
CA GLU A 117 -57.59 -8.27 -17.13
C GLU A 117 -57.46 -7.33 -15.93
N VAL A 118 -56.53 -6.36 -15.98
CA VAL A 118 -56.33 -5.38 -14.90
C VAL A 118 -57.55 -4.45 -14.79
N LEU A 119 -58.18 -4.09 -15.92
CA LEU A 119 -59.46 -3.37 -15.93
C LEU A 119 -60.57 -4.22 -15.29
N TYR A 120 -60.66 -5.51 -15.63
CA TYR A 120 -61.62 -6.44 -15.02
C TYR A 120 -61.43 -6.53 -13.51
N GLU A 121 -60.20 -6.66 -13.01
CA GLU A 121 -59.89 -6.69 -11.58
C GLU A 121 -60.20 -5.36 -10.86
N THR A 122 -59.99 -4.23 -11.55
CA THR A 122 -60.32 -2.88 -11.05
C THR A 122 -61.82 -2.62 -11.07
N VAL A 123 -62.59 -3.23 -11.98
CA VAL A 123 -64.05 -3.14 -12.03
C VAL A 123 -64.69 -4.04 -10.96
N HIS A 124 -64.22 -5.30 -10.88
CA HIS A 124 -64.73 -6.34 -9.98
C HIS A 124 -63.85 -6.46 -8.73
N VAL A 125 -63.69 -5.35 -8.02
CA VAL A 125 -62.80 -5.28 -6.85
C VAL A 125 -63.29 -6.21 -5.74
N ILE A 126 -62.42 -7.09 -5.26
CA ILE A 126 -62.73 -8.05 -4.19
C ILE A 126 -62.34 -7.45 -2.83
N GLY A 127 -63.22 -7.61 -1.83
CA GLY A 127 -63.03 -7.14 -0.45
C GLY A 127 -63.82 -5.88 -0.10
N PHE A 128 -64.06 -5.68 1.20
CA PHE A 128 -64.89 -4.58 1.70
C PHE A 128 -64.06 -3.27 1.83
N GLY A 129 -64.58 -2.15 1.28
CA GLY A 129 -63.90 -0.83 1.30
C GLY A 129 -63.12 -0.46 0.02
N ALA A 130 -63.08 -1.35 -0.96
CA ALA A 130 -62.24 -1.25 -2.16
C ALA A 130 -62.68 -0.26 -3.26
N LYS A 131 -63.88 0.31 -3.16
CA LYS A 131 -64.49 1.12 -4.24
C LYS A 131 -64.11 2.60 -4.17
N GLU A 132 -63.40 3.01 -3.13
CA GLU A 132 -62.88 4.37 -3.00
C GLU A 132 -61.68 4.52 -3.97
N ASN A 133 -61.71 5.54 -4.85
CA ASN A 133 -60.67 5.87 -5.85
C ASN A 133 -60.64 5.04 -7.16
N GLN A 134 -61.70 4.29 -7.47
CA GLN A 134 -61.76 3.48 -8.69
C GLN A 134 -61.56 4.31 -9.98
N ASP A 135 -62.19 5.48 -10.09
CA ASP A 135 -62.07 6.35 -11.27
C ASP A 135 -60.65 6.90 -11.46
N GLU A 136 -59.97 7.22 -10.35
CA GLU A 136 -58.58 7.69 -10.37
C GLU A 136 -57.64 6.58 -10.87
N ILE A 137 -57.84 5.35 -10.39
CA ILE A 137 -57.08 4.17 -10.82
C ILE A 137 -57.30 3.88 -12.31
N LEU A 138 -58.55 3.95 -12.80
CA LEU A 138 -58.84 3.73 -14.23
C LEU A 138 -58.14 4.78 -15.11
N SER A 139 -58.14 6.05 -14.71
CA SER A 139 -57.44 7.12 -15.41
C SER A 139 -55.91 6.93 -15.42
N PHE A 140 -55.37 6.46 -14.30
CA PHE A 140 -53.95 6.16 -14.14
C PHE A 140 -53.55 4.98 -15.03
N LEU A 141 -54.31 3.88 -15.01
CA LEU A 141 -54.06 2.69 -15.82
C LEU A 141 -54.06 3.01 -17.32
N LYS A 142 -55.00 3.83 -17.80
CA LYS A 142 -55.01 4.30 -19.19
C LYS A 142 -53.70 5.00 -19.57
N THR A 143 -53.23 5.91 -18.70
CA THR A 143 -51.99 6.66 -18.92
C THR A 143 -50.77 5.74 -18.86
N ALA A 144 -50.71 4.83 -17.88
CA ALA A 144 -49.57 3.93 -17.69
C ALA A 144 -49.42 2.91 -18.83
N PHE A 145 -50.53 2.39 -19.36
CA PHE A 145 -50.53 1.45 -20.49
C PHE A 145 -50.51 2.15 -21.86
N LYS A 146 -50.59 3.49 -21.89
CA LYS A 146 -50.58 4.31 -23.11
C LYS A 146 -51.70 3.95 -24.12
N PHE A 147 -52.89 3.61 -23.61
CA PHE A 147 -54.07 3.39 -24.45
C PHE A 147 -54.81 4.70 -24.76
N ASP A 148 -55.36 4.80 -25.96
CA ASP A 148 -56.26 5.88 -26.35
C ASP A 148 -57.64 5.74 -25.68
N ASP A 149 -58.41 6.83 -25.71
CA ASP A 149 -59.74 6.89 -25.08
C ASP A 149 -60.72 5.88 -25.71
N GLU A 150 -60.67 5.70 -27.04
CA GLU A 150 -61.61 4.81 -27.76
C GLU A 150 -61.41 3.33 -27.36
N LYS A 151 -60.16 2.86 -27.33
CA LYS A 151 -59.80 1.51 -26.91
C LYS A 151 -60.03 1.31 -25.42
N HIS A 152 -59.70 2.30 -24.59
CA HIS A 152 -59.96 2.24 -23.16
C HIS A 152 -61.45 2.04 -22.87
N ASP A 153 -62.31 2.86 -23.46
CA ASP A 153 -63.76 2.78 -23.26
C ASP A 153 -64.33 1.44 -23.74
N MET A 154 -63.85 0.94 -24.89
CA MET A 154 -64.25 -0.36 -25.43
C MET A 154 -63.90 -1.51 -24.47
N LEU A 155 -62.65 -1.58 -23.99
CA LEU A 155 -62.20 -2.64 -23.08
C LEU A 155 -62.81 -2.51 -21.68
N LEU A 156 -63.08 -1.28 -21.22
CA LEU A 156 -63.74 -1.03 -19.94
C LEU A 156 -65.20 -1.49 -19.97
N GLU A 157 -65.93 -1.26 -21.07
CA GLU A 157 -67.29 -1.77 -21.25
C GLU A 157 -67.30 -3.31 -21.33
N GLU A 158 -66.31 -3.92 -22.00
CA GLU A 158 -66.15 -5.37 -21.98
C GLU A 158 -65.92 -5.91 -20.56
N ALA A 159 -65.03 -5.27 -19.78
CA ALA A 159 -64.76 -5.64 -18.40
C ALA A 159 -66.00 -5.51 -17.49
N ARG A 160 -66.82 -4.47 -17.69
CA ARG A 160 -68.10 -4.27 -16.98
C ARG A 160 -69.16 -5.30 -17.35
N ALA A 161 -69.14 -5.79 -18.59
CA ALA A 161 -70.08 -6.79 -19.08
C ALA A 161 -69.75 -8.22 -18.60
N LYS A 162 -68.50 -8.49 -18.20
CA LYS A 162 -68.10 -9.79 -17.63
C LYS A 162 -68.73 -10.03 -16.27
N GLU A 163 -69.07 -11.29 -16.01
CA GLU A 163 -69.58 -11.72 -14.70
C GLU A 163 -68.49 -11.58 -13.63
N ALA A 164 -68.90 -11.34 -12.38
CA ALA A 164 -67.97 -11.23 -11.26
C ALA A 164 -67.22 -12.56 -11.02
N PRO A 165 -65.96 -12.52 -10.57
CA PRO A 165 -65.16 -13.73 -10.40
C PRO A 165 -65.67 -14.59 -9.22
N ASP A 166 -65.45 -15.90 -9.33
CA ASP A 166 -65.62 -16.81 -8.19
C ASP A 166 -64.65 -16.44 -7.06
N ILE A 167 -65.16 -16.30 -5.83
CA ILE A 167 -64.41 -15.79 -4.69
C ILE A 167 -63.93 -16.94 -3.80
N LEU A 168 -62.68 -16.86 -3.36
CA LEU A 168 -62.07 -17.71 -2.34
C LEU A 168 -61.74 -16.89 -1.10
N LEU A 169 -62.02 -17.45 0.07
CA LEU A 169 -61.50 -16.99 1.34
C LEU A 169 -60.25 -17.79 1.71
N ASN A 170 -59.11 -17.13 1.68
CA ASN A 170 -57.84 -17.65 2.14
C ASN A 170 -57.70 -17.40 3.65
N VAL A 171 -57.51 -18.48 4.42
CA VAL A 171 -57.42 -18.48 5.88
C VAL A 171 -56.10 -19.13 6.31
N GLU A 172 -55.24 -18.37 6.97
CA GLU A 172 -54.07 -18.89 7.70
C GLU A 172 -54.43 -19.00 9.17
N VAL A 173 -54.39 -20.23 9.71
CA VAL A 173 -54.48 -20.48 11.15
C VAL A 173 -53.08 -20.45 11.73
N ILE A 174 -52.71 -19.34 12.36
CA ILE A 174 -51.33 -19.12 12.80
C ILE A 174 -51.09 -19.82 14.12
N GLU A 175 -51.80 -19.39 15.17
CA GLU A 175 -51.57 -19.85 16.55
C GLU A 175 -52.81 -19.59 17.42
N ALA A 176 -52.84 -20.19 18.60
CA ALA A 176 -53.77 -19.83 19.65
C ALA A 176 -53.06 -19.70 20.99
N HIS A 177 -53.67 -18.99 21.94
CA HIS A 177 -53.16 -18.89 23.30
C HIS A 177 -54.26 -18.95 24.35
N GLU A 178 -53.86 -19.32 25.57
CA GLU A 178 -54.73 -19.39 26.74
C GLU A 178 -55.97 -20.27 26.52
N LEU A 179 -55.82 -21.34 25.73
CA LEU A 179 -56.89 -22.28 25.51
C LEU A 179 -57.34 -22.90 26.82
N HIS A 180 -58.64 -23.20 26.92
CA HIS A 180 -59.19 -23.82 28.11
C HIS A 180 -58.78 -25.30 28.18
N ALA A 181 -58.00 -25.67 29.19
CA ALA A 181 -57.61 -27.06 29.43
C ALA A 181 -58.80 -28.00 29.49
N LYS A 182 -58.74 -29.04 28.67
CA LYS A 182 -59.74 -30.11 28.65
C LYS A 182 -59.18 -31.38 29.24
N ASP A 183 -57.95 -31.78 29.01
CA ASP A 183 -57.41 -33.02 29.54
C ASP A 183 -57.25 -33.04 31.06
N CYS A 184 -57.22 -34.25 31.63
CA CYS A 184 -56.95 -34.45 33.06
C CYS A 184 -55.55 -33.97 33.50
N ASN A 185 -54.62 -33.82 32.56
CA ASN A 185 -53.26 -33.29 32.78
C ASN A 185 -53.22 -31.75 32.92
N GLY A 186 -54.35 -31.06 32.74
CA GLY A 186 -54.45 -29.61 32.79
C GLY A 186 -54.01 -28.89 31.50
N LEU A 187 -53.94 -29.61 30.37
CA LEU A 187 -53.64 -29.12 29.02
C LEU A 187 -54.77 -29.55 28.05
N SER A 188 -54.51 -29.49 26.74
CA SER A 188 -55.39 -29.95 25.67
C SER A 188 -54.54 -30.48 24.51
N ASP A 189 -55.16 -31.25 23.62
CA ASP A 189 -54.63 -31.65 22.32
C ASP A 189 -55.39 -30.91 21.19
N PRO A 190 -55.20 -29.58 21.03
CA PRO A 190 -56.06 -28.77 20.17
C PRO A 190 -55.84 -28.96 18.66
N PHE A 191 -56.95 -28.92 17.90
CA PHE A 191 -57.00 -28.68 16.46
C PHE A 191 -58.15 -27.74 16.10
N CYS A 192 -58.07 -27.06 14.96
CA CYS A 192 -59.12 -26.18 14.45
C CYS A 192 -59.91 -26.87 13.34
N THR A 193 -61.23 -26.68 13.35
CA THR A 193 -62.13 -27.00 12.24
C THR A 193 -62.69 -25.70 11.67
N LEU A 194 -62.53 -25.47 10.37
CA LEU A 194 -62.98 -24.28 9.66
C LEU A 194 -64.06 -24.62 8.65
N TYR A 195 -65.08 -23.78 8.53
CA TYR A 195 -66.12 -23.87 7.50
C TYR A 195 -66.85 -22.53 7.33
N LEU A 196 -67.54 -22.34 6.20
CA LEU A 196 -68.46 -21.22 6.01
C LEU A 196 -69.86 -21.58 6.51
N SER A 197 -70.56 -20.63 7.12
CA SER A 197 -71.90 -20.83 7.69
C SER A 197 -72.93 -21.36 6.67
N ASN A 198 -72.79 -20.95 5.41
CA ASN A 198 -73.68 -21.35 4.32
C ASN A 198 -73.29 -22.71 3.68
N GLY A 199 -72.11 -23.24 4.01
CA GLY A 199 -71.62 -24.55 3.58
C GLY A 199 -71.11 -25.42 4.74
N PRO A 200 -71.93 -25.74 5.77
CA PRO A 200 -71.47 -26.36 7.02
C PRO A 200 -70.94 -27.80 6.89
N THR A 201 -71.15 -28.41 5.72
CA THR A 201 -70.64 -29.75 5.36
C THR A 201 -69.20 -29.71 4.84
N GLN A 202 -68.73 -28.57 4.31
CA GLN A 202 -67.36 -28.40 3.84
C GLN A 202 -66.48 -27.95 5.02
N ARG A 203 -65.87 -28.92 5.70
CA ARG A 203 -65.05 -28.69 6.89
C ARG A 203 -63.59 -28.98 6.61
N TYR A 204 -62.72 -28.05 6.99
CA TYR A 204 -61.27 -28.16 6.91
C TYR A 204 -60.72 -28.31 8.31
N ASN A 205 -59.72 -29.18 8.51
CA ASN A 205 -59.14 -29.40 9.83
C ASN A 205 -57.64 -29.13 9.80
N THR A 206 -57.12 -28.49 10.85
CA THR A 206 -55.67 -28.40 11.06
C THR A 206 -55.09 -29.69 11.61
N SER A 207 -53.76 -29.78 11.64
CA SER A 207 -53.08 -30.79 12.45
C SER A 207 -53.39 -30.64 13.96
N VAL A 208 -53.32 -31.76 14.68
CA VAL A 208 -53.47 -31.81 16.14
C VAL A 208 -52.14 -31.47 16.80
N LYS A 209 -52.13 -30.52 17.74
CA LYS A 209 -50.94 -30.19 18.54
C LYS A 209 -51.12 -30.77 19.93
N THR A 210 -50.20 -31.63 20.37
CA THR A 210 -50.38 -32.37 21.63
C THR A 210 -49.94 -31.58 22.86
N LYS A 211 -50.66 -31.74 23.96
CA LYS A 211 -50.36 -31.27 25.32
C LYS A 211 -49.97 -29.79 25.36
N THR A 212 -50.77 -28.92 24.76
CA THR A 212 -50.50 -27.48 24.73
C THR A 212 -51.77 -26.63 24.84
N LEU A 213 -51.66 -25.49 25.53
CA LEU A 213 -52.68 -24.44 25.54
C LEU A 213 -52.27 -23.23 24.68
N LYS A 214 -51.11 -23.34 24.03
CA LYS A 214 -50.53 -22.36 23.11
C LYS A 214 -50.06 -23.06 21.83
N PRO A 215 -50.97 -23.63 21.03
CA PRO A 215 -50.59 -24.30 19.79
C PRO A 215 -50.17 -23.30 18.71
N THR A 216 -49.22 -23.71 17.87
CA THR A 216 -48.81 -23.02 16.64
C THR A 216 -49.05 -23.98 15.47
N TRP A 217 -49.87 -23.59 14.51
CA TRP A 217 -50.24 -24.40 13.35
C TRP A 217 -49.54 -23.91 12.08
N GLU A 218 -49.66 -22.61 11.75
CA GLU A 218 -49.15 -22.02 10.50
C GLU A 218 -49.70 -22.72 9.23
N GLU A 219 -50.96 -23.14 9.29
CA GLU A 219 -51.64 -23.90 8.24
C GLU A 219 -52.58 -23.02 7.42
N HIS A 220 -52.60 -23.22 6.11
CA HIS A 220 -53.33 -22.40 5.15
C HIS A 220 -54.50 -23.18 4.52
N PHE A 221 -55.66 -22.53 4.39
CA PHE A 221 -56.87 -23.10 3.81
C PHE A 221 -57.50 -22.11 2.83
N SER A 222 -58.11 -22.62 1.76
CA SER A 222 -58.87 -21.83 0.79
C SER A 222 -60.31 -22.37 0.73
N LEU A 223 -61.28 -21.51 1.06
CA LEU A 223 -62.69 -21.86 1.13
C LEU A 223 -63.45 -21.13 0.00
N PRO A 224 -64.24 -21.82 -0.84
CA PRO A 224 -65.09 -21.17 -1.84
C PRO A 224 -66.20 -20.37 -1.16
N VAL A 225 -66.37 -19.11 -1.58
CA VAL A 225 -67.34 -18.16 -1.05
C VAL A 225 -68.44 -17.94 -2.09
N GLU A 226 -69.69 -18.18 -1.71
CA GLU A 226 -70.85 -17.97 -2.60
C GLU A 226 -71.42 -16.56 -2.44
N ASP A 227 -71.49 -16.05 -1.20
CA ASP A 227 -72.01 -14.70 -0.91
C ASP A 227 -71.15 -13.98 0.14
N PRO A 228 -70.12 -13.21 -0.27
CA PRO A 228 -69.21 -12.54 0.65
C PRO A 228 -69.90 -11.50 1.56
N ASN A 229 -71.11 -11.03 1.22
CA ASN A 229 -71.82 -10.05 2.04
C ASN A 229 -72.51 -10.68 3.25
N ASN A 230 -72.92 -11.94 3.13
CA ASN A 230 -73.70 -12.64 4.15
C ASN A 230 -72.99 -13.86 4.75
N ASP A 231 -71.96 -14.39 4.09
CA ASP A 231 -71.18 -15.52 4.59
C ASP A 231 -70.41 -15.17 5.87
N VAL A 232 -70.31 -16.15 6.76
CA VAL A 232 -69.59 -16.06 8.02
C VAL A 232 -68.61 -17.22 8.11
N LEU A 233 -67.33 -16.92 8.29
CA LEU A 233 -66.31 -17.92 8.60
C LEU A 233 -66.50 -18.39 10.04
N VAL A 234 -66.68 -19.70 10.21
CA VAL A 234 -66.77 -20.35 11.52
C VAL A 234 -65.51 -21.14 11.75
N ILE A 235 -64.86 -20.89 12.90
CA ILE A 235 -63.71 -21.67 13.35
C ILE A 235 -64.01 -22.25 14.73
N GLU A 236 -63.94 -23.56 14.82
CA GLU A 236 -64.14 -24.32 16.05
C GLU A 236 -62.79 -24.89 16.49
N VAL A 237 -62.38 -24.62 17.72
CA VAL A 237 -61.21 -25.26 18.33
C VAL A 237 -61.70 -26.46 19.13
N TRP A 238 -61.20 -27.63 18.77
CA TRP A 238 -61.54 -28.92 19.34
C TRP A 238 -60.34 -29.52 20.07
N ASP A 239 -60.62 -30.27 21.13
CA ASP A 239 -59.67 -31.08 21.85
C ASP A 239 -59.78 -32.52 21.33
N PHE A 240 -58.68 -33.04 20.77
CA PHE A 240 -58.66 -34.38 20.20
C PHE A 240 -58.54 -35.44 21.29
N ASP A 241 -59.53 -36.32 21.39
CA ASP A 241 -59.56 -37.41 22.36
C ASP A 241 -59.22 -38.74 21.64
N PRO A 242 -58.04 -39.34 21.85
CA PRO A 242 -57.71 -40.61 21.24
C PRO A 242 -58.62 -41.74 21.75
N ALA A 243 -58.87 -42.73 20.88
CA ALA A 243 -59.61 -43.93 21.25
C ALA A 243 -58.75 -44.81 22.18
N GLU A 244 -59.10 -44.82 23.46
CA GLU A 244 -58.33 -45.48 24.52
C GLU A 244 -59.19 -46.44 25.35
N THR A 245 -58.66 -47.61 25.64
CA THR A 245 -59.33 -48.57 26.52
C THR A 245 -59.41 -48.06 27.97
N VAL A 246 -60.36 -48.59 28.74
CA VAL A 246 -60.49 -48.29 30.19
C VAL A 246 -59.17 -48.56 30.94
N ARG A 247 -58.41 -49.58 30.53
CA ARG A 247 -57.11 -49.91 31.12
C ARG A 247 -56.04 -48.84 30.84
N GLU A 248 -56.01 -48.31 29.62
CA GLU A 248 -55.08 -47.24 29.22
C GLU A 248 -55.41 -45.92 29.93
N LYS A 249 -56.69 -45.54 30.02
CA LYS A 249 -57.12 -44.35 30.78
C LYS A 249 -56.80 -44.45 32.27
N LEU A 250 -56.98 -45.62 32.89
CA LEU A 250 -56.60 -45.85 34.30
C LEU A 250 -55.07 -45.80 34.51
N GLY A 251 -54.28 -46.16 33.50
CA GLY A 251 -52.82 -46.02 33.53
C GLY A 251 -52.33 -44.58 33.64
N LYS A 252 -53.15 -43.60 33.23
CA LYS A 252 -52.83 -42.16 33.27
C LYS A 252 -53.09 -41.50 34.63
N PHE A 253 -53.39 -42.27 35.68
CA PHE A 253 -53.65 -41.73 37.03
C PHE A 253 -52.49 -40.89 37.60
N SER A 254 -51.25 -41.17 37.18
CA SER A 254 -50.06 -40.39 37.57
C SER A 254 -50.02 -38.98 36.99
N ASP A 255 -50.69 -38.73 35.86
CA ASP A 255 -50.52 -37.52 35.05
C ASP A 255 -51.60 -36.47 35.35
N VAL A 256 -52.51 -36.78 36.28
CA VAL A 256 -53.68 -35.96 36.62
C VAL A 256 -53.29 -34.78 37.52
N LYS A 257 -53.64 -33.56 37.11
CA LYS A 257 -53.39 -32.35 37.91
C LYS A 257 -54.62 -31.94 38.73
N GLY A 258 -54.51 -32.10 40.05
CA GLY A 258 -55.46 -31.57 41.04
C GLY A 258 -56.84 -32.23 41.03
N VAL A 259 -57.71 -31.80 41.97
CA VAL A 259 -59.02 -32.42 42.23
C VAL A 259 -59.96 -32.36 41.02
N LYS A 260 -59.85 -31.31 40.19
CA LYS A 260 -60.64 -31.16 38.95
C LYS A 260 -60.23 -32.17 37.87
N GLY A 261 -58.93 -32.43 37.72
CA GLY A 261 -58.42 -33.43 36.80
C GLY A 261 -58.90 -34.84 37.16
N PHE A 262 -58.90 -35.19 38.45
CA PHE A 262 -59.39 -36.50 38.92
C PHE A 262 -60.88 -36.66 38.62
N LYS A 263 -61.69 -35.64 38.93
CA LYS A 263 -63.13 -35.65 38.62
C LYS A 263 -63.39 -35.86 37.13
N LYS A 264 -62.54 -35.30 36.25
CA LYS A 264 -62.68 -35.47 34.79
C LYS A 264 -62.27 -36.87 34.35
N LEU A 265 -61.12 -37.37 34.80
CA LEU A 265 -60.66 -38.73 34.50
C LEU A 265 -61.71 -39.79 34.86
N PHE A 266 -62.30 -39.72 36.06
CA PHE A 266 -63.36 -40.65 36.48
C PHE A 266 -64.61 -40.55 35.61
N LYS A 267 -64.99 -39.34 35.19
CA LYS A 267 -66.13 -39.13 34.27
C LYS A 267 -65.85 -39.77 32.91
N GLU A 268 -64.66 -39.58 32.37
CA GLU A 268 -64.25 -40.15 31.08
C GLU A 268 -64.13 -41.68 31.13
N VAL A 269 -63.57 -42.24 32.21
CA VAL A 269 -63.51 -43.69 32.44
C VAL A 269 -64.91 -44.29 32.51
N ALA A 270 -65.86 -43.63 33.18
CA ALA A 270 -67.25 -44.06 33.24
C ALA A 270 -67.95 -44.02 31.87
N ILE A 271 -67.71 -42.99 31.06
CA ILE A 271 -68.26 -42.87 29.69
C ILE A 271 -67.67 -43.97 28.78
N THR A 272 -66.36 -44.19 28.86
CA THR A 272 -65.65 -45.22 28.08
C THR A 272 -66.16 -46.62 28.42
N ALA A 273 -66.37 -46.91 29.71
CA ALA A 273 -66.88 -48.20 30.18
C ALA A 273 -68.35 -48.46 29.82
N SER A 274 -69.17 -47.41 29.68
CA SER A 274 -70.61 -47.53 29.44
C SER A 274 -71.03 -47.42 27.98
N THR A 275 -70.28 -46.69 27.16
CA THR A 275 -70.67 -46.38 25.77
C THR A 275 -69.63 -46.76 24.72
N GLY A 276 -68.36 -46.99 25.12
CA GLY A 276 -67.26 -47.23 24.19
C GLY A 276 -66.98 -46.08 23.21
N LYS A 277 -67.55 -44.90 23.42
CA LYS A 277 -67.40 -43.73 22.54
C LYS A 277 -66.29 -42.80 23.01
N HIS A 278 -65.56 -42.25 22.03
CA HIS A 278 -64.50 -41.26 22.19
C HIS A 278 -64.87 -40.05 21.32
N ASP A 279 -65.49 -39.05 21.93
CA ASP A 279 -65.98 -37.87 21.23
C ASP A 279 -65.09 -36.67 21.57
N ASN A 280 -64.48 -36.05 20.56
CA ASN A 280 -63.67 -34.84 20.71
C ASN A 280 -64.46 -33.73 21.43
N GLU A 281 -63.80 -32.98 22.31
CA GLU A 281 -64.45 -31.93 23.09
C GLU A 281 -64.26 -30.53 22.48
N LEU A 282 -65.36 -29.81 22.19
CA LEU A 282 -65.27 -28.41 21.78
C LEU A 282 -64.65 -27.54 22.89
N VAL A 283 -63.58 -26.82 22.58
CA VAL A 283 -62.93 -25.80 23.43
C VAL A 283 -63.69 -24.49 23.29
N GLY A 284 -63.87 -24.00 22.06
CA GLY A 284 -64.66 -22.81 21.76
C GLY A 284 -64.77 -22.54 20.25
N THR A 285 -65.61 -21.58 19.90
CA THR A 285 -65.95 -21.20 18.53
C THR A 285 -65.75 -19.70 18.35
N VAL A 286 -65.31 -19.32 17.15
CA VAL A 286 -65.33 -17.94 16.65
C VAL A 286 -66.11 -17.90 15.34
N GLU A 287 -66.90 -16.85 15.18
CA GLU A 287 -67.64 -16.54 13.95
C GLU A 287 -67.15 -15.17 13.44
N ILE A 288 -66.72 -15.10 12.19
CA ILE A 288 -66.14 -13.90 11.56
C ILE A 288 -66.94 -13.60 10.28
N PRO A 289 -67.77 -12.55 10.27
CA PRO A 289 -68.45 -12.11 9.06
C PRO A 289 -67.45 -11.71 7.97
N LEU A 290 -67.64 -12.18 6.73
CA LEU A 290 -66.69 -11.90 5.65
C LEU A 290 -66.62 -10.42 5.26
N LYS A 291 -67.69 -9.64 5.53
CA LYS A 291 -67.69 -8.17 5.42
C LYS A 291 -66.63 -7.46 6.28
N GLU A 292 -66.07 -8.13 7.29
CA GLU A 292 -64.95 -7.58 8.08
C GLU A 292 -63.59 -7.75 7.38
N VAL A 293 -63.52 -8.57 6.34
CA VAL A 293 -62.30 -8.79 5.55
C VAL A 293 -62.21 -7.70 4.49
N VAL A 294 -61.37 -6.72 4.79
CA VAL A 294 -61.02 -5.64 3.85
C VAL A 294 -60.20 -6.19 2.68
N SER A 295 -60.18 -5.45 1.57
CA SER A 295 -59.43 -5.80 0.35
C SER A 295 -57.94 -5.98 0.57
N GLY A 296 -57.37 -5.34 1.60
CA GLY A 296 -55.98 -5.50 2.02
C GLY A 296 -55.65 -6.87 2.67
N GLY A 297 -56.66 -7.69 2.93
CA GLY A 297 -56.57 -8.78 3.89
C GLY A 297 -56.48 -8.25 5.33
N VAL A 298 -56.68 -9.12 6.30
CA VAL A 298 -56.67 -8.75 7.72
C VAL A 298 -55.98 -9.82 8.55
N LYS A 299 -55.06 -9.38 9.42
CA LYS A 299 -54.42 -10.23 10.43
C LYS A 299 -54.94 -9.83 11.80
N LEU A 300 -55.52 -10.79 12.52
CA LEU A 300 -56.32 -10.47 13.69
C LEU A 300 -56.36 -11.59 14.73
N TRP A 301 -56.47 -11.19 16.00
CA TRP A 301 -56.80 -12.10 17.10
C TRP A 301 -58.31 -12.12 17.32
N ARG A 302 -58.88 -13.30 17.59
CA ARG A 302 -60.27 -13.45 18.01
C ARG A 302 -60.40 -14.29 19.27
N SER A 303 -61.28 -13.85 20.16
CA SER A 303 -61.61 -14.56 21.39
C SER A 303 -62.58 -15.71 21.12
N LEU A 304 -62.27 -16.89 21.64
CA LEU A 304 -63.10 -18.08 21.53
C LEU A 304 -64.26 -18.02 22.53
N THR A 305 -65.46 -18.32 22.05
CA THR A 305 -66.68 -18.34 22.88
C THR A 305 -67.28 -19.74 22.94
N LYS A 306 -68.07 -20.04 23.96
CA LYS A 306 -68.80 -21.31 24.07
C LYS A 306 -70.19 -21.05 24.63
N LYS A 307 -71.23 -21.57 23.94
CA LYS A 307 -72.64 -21.40 24.35
C LYS A 307 -72.83 -21.76 25.83
N GLY A 308 -73.36 -20.82 26.62
CA GLY A 308 -73.62 -20.99 28.05
C GLY A 308 -72.46 -20.64 28.99
N LYS A 309 -71.32 -20.13 28.50
CA LYS A 309 -70.21 -19.62 29.34
C LYS A 309 -69.93 -18.14 29.05
N SER A 310 -69.78 -17.33 30.10
CA SER A 310 -69.45 -15.89 30.00
C SER A 310 -67.96 -15.57 29.92
N LYS A 311 -67.07 -16.56 30.17
CA LYS A 311 -65.62 -16.38 30.14
C LYS A 311 -65.04 -16.86 28.81
N SER A 312 -64.11 -16.08 28.23
CA SER A 312 -63.32 -16.46 27.05
C SER A 312 -62.70 -17.84 27.22
N GLN A 313 -62.72 -18.65 26.16
CA GLN A 313 -62.12 -20.01 26.14
C GLN A 313 -60.71 -20.03 25.52
N GLY A 314 -60.10 -18.85 25.33
CA GLY A 314 -58.79 -18.64 24.70
C GLY A 314 -58.90 -17.65 23.53
N GLN A 315 -57.80 -17.42 22.82
CA GLN A 315 -57.80 -16.62 21.58
C GLN A 315 -57.09 -17.37 20.45
N VAL A 316 -57.54 -17.13 19.22
CA VAL A 316 -56.93 -17.65 17.99
C VAL A 316 -56.47 -16.50 17.10
N HIS A 317 -55.30 -16.65 16.49
CA HIS A 317 -54.66 -15.70 15.60
C HIS A 317 -54.81 -16.18 14.16
N LEU A 318 -55.38 -15.32 13.32
CA LEU A 318 -55.77 -15.64 11.96
C LEU A 318 -55.26 -14.59 10.99
N ARG A 319 -54.95 -15.00 9.76
CA ARG A 319 -54.86 -14.11 8.60
C ARG A 319 -55.94 -14.48 7.60
N LEU A 320 -56.72 -13.50 7.17
CA LEU A 320 -57.85 -13.67 6.26
C LEU A 320 -57.64 -12.79 5.03
N ALA A 321 -57.85 -13.31 3.84
CA ALA A 321 -57.86 -12.55 2.60
C ALA A 321 -58.91 -13.11 1.63
N LEU A 322 -59.61 -12.23 0.92
CA LEU A 322 -60.50 -12.62 -0.17
C LEU A 322 -59.75 -12.49 -1.50
N GLY A 323 -59.80 -13.53 -2.33
CA GLY A 323 -59.21 -13.55 -3.66
C GLY A 323 -60.15 -14.16 -4.69
N ALA A 324 -59.85 -14.00 -5.97
CA ALA A 324 -60.48 -14.67 -7.09
C ALA A 324 -59.90 -16.08 -7.26
N LEU A 325 -60.72 -17.02 -7.72
CA LEU A 325 -60.25 -18.33 -8.18
C LEU A 325 -59.49 -18.15 -9.51
N LYS A 326 -58.16 -18.07 -9.43
CA LYS A 326 -57.29 -17.91 -10.62
C LYS A 326 -56.13 -18.90 -10.59
N ASN A 327 -55.66 -19.28 -11.77
CA ASN A 327 -54.46 -20.10 -11.90
C ASN A 327 -53.23 -19.28 -11.48
N VAL A 328 -52.47 -19.78 -10.50
CA VAL A 328 -51.29 -19.11 -9.94
C VAL A 328 -50.23 -18.79 -10.99
N GLN A 329 -50.03 -19.66 -12.00
CA GLN A 329 -49.04 -19.43 -13.06
C GLN A 329 -49.43 -18.24 -13.94
N VAL A 330 -50.72 -18.17 -14.31
CA VAL A 330 -51.27 -17.06 -15.12
C VAL A 330 -51.19 -15.76 -14.33
N ALA A 331 -51.63 -15.77 -13.07
CA ALA A 331 -51.54 -14.63 -12.18
C ALA A 331 -50.08 -14.16 -11.98
N THR A 332 -49.12 -15.08 -11.83
CA THR A 332 -47.70 -14.72 -11.69
C THR A 332 -47.16 -14.06 -12.95
N GLN A 333 -47.54 -14.57 -14.13
CA GLN A 333 -47.14 -13.99 -15.42
C GLN A 333 -47.74 -12.59 -15.62
N GLU A 334 -49.03 -12.41 -15.33
CA GLU A 334 -49.70 -11.11 -15.41
C GLU A 334 -49.12 -10.13 -14.40
N HIS A 335 -48.90 -10.53 -13.15
CA HIS A 335 -48.28 -9.69 -12.14
C HIS A 335 -46.88 -9.22 -12.57
N ARG A 336 -46.08 -10.12 -13.14
CA ARG A 336 -44.76 -9.79 -13.69
C ARG A 336 -44.87 -8.76 -14.81
N GLN A 337 -45.80 -8.93 -15.75
CA GLN A 337 -45.99 -7.96 -16.83
C GLN A 337 -46.53 -6.62 -16.32
N LEU A 338 -47.42 -6.63 -15.33
CA LEU A 338 -47.94 -5.44 -14.68
C LEU A 338 -46.83 -4.66 -13.97
N VAL A 339 -45.94 -5.35 -13.25
CA VAL A 339 -44.74 -4.75 -12.65
C VAL A 339 -43.88 -4.07 -13.72
N ARG A 340 -43.66 -4.71 -14.88
CA ARG A 340 -42.91 -4.12 -15.99
C ARG A 340 -43.53 -2.81 -16.47
N VAL A 341 -44.83 -2.81 -16.77
CA VAL A 341 -45.55 -1.65 -17.32
C VAL A 341 -45.51 -0.49 -16.32
N LEU A 342 -45.88 -0.75 -15.07
CA LEU A 342 -45.92 0.28 -14.03
C LEU A 342 -44.52 0.80 -13.69
N LEU A 343 -43.51 -0.06 -13.67
CA LEU A 343 -42.12 0.37 -13.46
C LEU A 343 -41.64 1.30 -14.58
N LYS A 344 -41.89 0.94 -15.84
CA LYS A 344 -41.52 1.80 -16.97
C LYS A 344 -42.23 3.14 -16.90
N HIS A 345 -43.54 3.14 -16.64
CA HIS A 345 -44.31 4.38 -16.48
C HIS A 345 -43.76 5.25 -15.33
N ASP A 346 -43.50 4.65 -14.17
CA ASP A 346 -42.95 5.38 -13.02
C ASP A 346 -41.58 5.99 -13.33
N LEU A 347 -40.71 5.27 -14.04
CA LEU A 347 -39.39 5.78 -14.44
C LEU A 347 -39.51 6.92 -15.47
N GLU A 348 -40.44 6.81 -16.43
CA GLU A 348 -40.73 7.85 -17.41
C GLU A 348 -41.24 9.13 -16.74
N VAL A 349 -42.08 9.01 -15.72
CA VAL A 349 -42.67 10.15 -14.99
C VAL A 349 -41.67 10.77 -14.01
N THR A 350 -40.94 9.94 -13.25
CA THR A 350 -40.05 10.42 -12.18
C THR A 350 -38.66 10.81 -12.66
N GLN A 351 -38.22 10.29 -13.82
CA GLN A 351 -36.89 10.51 -14.43
C GLN A 351 -35.75 10.53 -13.40
N PRO A 352 -35.58 9.46 -12.61
CA PRO A 352 -34.58 9.43 -11.56
C PRO A 352 -33.17 9.43 -12.16
N LEU A 353 -32.23 10.06 -11.47
CA LEU A 353 -30.82 9.95 -11.84
C LEU A 353 -30.36 8.47 -11.79
N PRO A 354 -29.38 8.07 -12.62
CA PRO A 354 -28.82 6.73 -12.61
C PRO A 354 -28.46 6.25 -11.18
N TYR A 355 -28.80 5.01 -10.87
CA TYR A 355 -28.60 4.35 -9.57
C TYR A 355 -29.33 4.99 -8.38
N LYS A 356 -30.26 5.93 -8.58
CA LYS A 356 -31.00 6.60 -7.48
C LYS A 356 -32.41 6.09 -7.24
N TRP A 357 -33.02 5.37 -8.20
CA TRP A 357 -34.36 4.81 -7.98
C TRP A 357 -34.33 3.71 -6.90
N SER A 358 -35.16 3.85 -5.85
CA SER A 358 -35.03 3.10 -4.60
C SER A 358 -36.10 2.02 -4.36
N GLY A 359 -36.92 1.72 -5.38
CA GLY A 359 -37.97 0.70 -5.29
C GLY A 359 -39.32 1.22 -4.82
N ARG A 360 -39.54 2.54 -4.82
CA ARG A 360 -40.82 3.15 -4.44
C ARG A 360 -41.61 3.48 -5.70
N PHE A 361 -42.73 2.78 -5.88
CA PHE A 361 -43.70 3.08 -6.91
C PHE A 361 -44.52 4.33 -6.55
N LEU A 362 -45.14 4.96 -7.56
CA LEU A 362 -46.20 5.95 -7.35
C LEU A 362 -47.34 5.32 -6.54
N GLU A 363 -48.04 6.11 -5.72
CA GLU A 363 -49.06 5.60 -4.79
C GLU A 363 -50.17 4.82 -5.49
N LEU A 364 -50.58 5.27 -6.69
CA LEU A 364 -51.58 4.58 -7.50
C LEU A 364 -51.04 3.27 -8.09
N ALA A 365 -49.78 3.25 -8.55
CA ALA A 365 -49.13 2.02 -9.04
C ALA A 365 -48.98 0.97 -7.92
N ASP A 366 -48.56 1.39 -6.72
CA ASP A 366 -48.46 0.48 -5.57
C ASP A 366 -49.83 -0.05 -5.15
N SER A 367 -50.87 0.79 -5.23
CA SER A 367 -52.26 0.38 -4.97
C SER A 367 -52.74 -0.68 -5.97
N VAL A 368 -52.49 -0.48 -7.27
CA VAL A 368 -52.82 -1.45 -8.33
C VAL A 368 -52.08 -2.77 -8.12
N LEU A 369 -50.77 -2.73 -7.87
CA LEU A 369 -49.96 -3.94 -7.64
C LEU A 369 -50.41 -4.71 -6.40
N ASN A 370 -50.70 -4.01 -5.30
CA ASN A 370 -51.20 -4.61 -4.08
C ASN A 370 -52.59 -5.22 -4.28
N GLN A 371 -53.47 -4.53 -5.00
CA GLN A 371 -54.81 -5.01 -5.31
C GLN A 371 -54.76 -6.29 -6.15
N HIS A 372 -54.00 -6.29 -7.25
CA HIS A 372 -53.78 -7.47 -8.09
C HIS A 372 -53.22 -8.64 -7.29
N ARG A 373 -52.17 -8.42 -6.47
CA ARG A 373 -51.55 -9.46 -5.64
C ARG A 373 -52.55 -10.13 -4.70
N ILE A 374 -53.41 -9.35 -4.04
CA ILE A 374 -54.35 -9.87 -3.06
C ILE A 374 -55.50 -10.61 -3.75
N GLN A 375 -56.07 -10.01 -4.81
CA GLN A 375 -57.12 -10.63 -5.60
C GLN A 375 -56.66 -11.96 -6.21
N THR A 376 -55.44 -12.05 -6.72
CA THR A 376 -54.95 -13.29 -7.33
C THR A 376 -54.39 -14.30 -6.33
N GLY A 377 -54.26 -13.91 -5.06
CA GLY A 377 -53.74 -14.79 -4.00
C GLY A 377 -52.25 -15.11 -4.11
N LEU A 378 -51.47 -14.27 -4.79
CA LEU A 378 -50.03 -14.47 -4.95
C LEU A 378 -49.30 -14.32 -3.61
N ASP A 379 -48.40 -15.27 -3.33
CA ASP A 379 -47.53 -15.21 -2.15
C ASP A 379 -46.38 -14.20 -2.33
N GLU A 380 -45.62 -13.98 -1.27
CA GLU A 380 -44.48 -13.04 -1.30
C GLU A 380 -43.34 -13.52 -2.21
N ASN A 381 -43.14 -14.84 -2.38
CA ASN A 381 -42.06 -15.39 -3.20
C ASN A 381 -42.30 -15.08 -4.69
N HIS A 382 -43.52 -15.28 -5.19
CA HIS A 382 -43.90 -14.96 -6.57
C HIS A 382 -43.72 -13.46 -6.84
N VAL A 383 -44.11 -12.60 -5.89
CA VAL A 383 -43.98 -11.14 -6.00
C VAL A 383 -42.51 -10.71 -6.02
N GLN A 384 -41.67 -11.25 -5.14
CA GLN A 384 -40.24 -10.93 -5.15
C GLN A 384 -39.54 -11.47 -6.41
N LEU A 385 -39.94 -12.64 -6.92
CA LEU A 385 -39.40 -13.18 -8.17
C LEU A 385 -39.77 -12.31 -9.37
N ALA A 386 -41.03 -11.87 -9.44
CA ALA A 386 -41.49 -10.92 -10.46
C ALA A 386 -40.70 -9.61 -10.41
N ARG A 387 -40.51 -9.04 -9.21
CA ARG A 387 -39.68 -7.84 -9.00
C ARG A 387 -38.24 -8.07 -9.43
N TRP A 388 -37.62 -9.18 -9.04
CA TRP A 388 -36.25 -9.52 -9.46
C TRP A 388 -36.12 -9.60 -10.98
N ALA A 389 -37.04 -10.32 -11.62
CA ALA A 389 -37.01 -10.53 -13.06
C ALA A 389 -37.13 -9.23 -13.84
N GLU A 390 -38.07 -8.37 -13.43
CA GLU A 390 -38.32 -7.11 -14.14
C GLU A 390 -37.33 -6.01 -13.78
N PHE A 391 -36.87 -5.93 -12.52
CA PHE A 391 -35.83 -4.98 -12.15
C PHE A 391 -34.52 -5.28 -12.88
N CYS A 392 -34.13 -6.55 -13.01
CA CYS A 392 -32.94 -6.92 -13.78
C CYS A 392 -33.10 -6.62 -15.27
N ALA A 393 -34.29 -6.85 -15.84
CA ALA A 393 -34.55 -6.56 -17.25
C ALA A 393 -34.51 -5.05 -17.54
N VAL A 394 -35.15 -4.23 -16.70
CA VAL A 394 -35.18 -2.78 -16.85
C VAL A 394 -33.84 -2.13 -16.51
N HIS A 395 -33.01 -2.76 -15.68
CA HIS A 395 -31.68 -2.24 -15.34
C HIS A 395 -30.78 -1.99 -16.57
N ILE A 396 -30.99 -2.75 -17.64
CA ILE A 396 -30.23 -2.63 -18.90
C ILE A 396 -30.48 -1.25 -19.53
N ASP A 397 -31.74 -0.84 -19.62
CA ASP A 397 -32.14 0.43 -20.23
C ASP A 397 -32.06 1.60 -19.23
N HIS A 398 -32.32 1.33 -17.95
CA HIS A 398 -32.37 2.30 -16.87
C HIS A 398 -31.61 1.80 -15.65
N ALA A 399 -30.43 2.37 -15.39
CA ALA A 399 -29.57 2.00 -14.26
C ALA A 399 -30.29 2.14 -12.90
N LEU A 400 -30.84 1.04 -12.38
CA LEU A 400 -31.45 0.96 -11.05
C LEU A 400 -30.38 0.85 -9.94
N ASN A 401 -30.74 1.23 -8.71
CA ASN A 401 -29.84 1.15 -7.56
C ASN A 401 -29.48 -0.31 -7.21
N PHE A 402 -28.19 -0.65 -7.10
CA PHE A 402 -27.75 -2.02 -6.76
C PHE A 402 -28.15 -2.45 -5.35
N GLN A 403 -28.29 -1.54 -4.39
CA GLN A 403 -28.80 -1.88 -3.04
C GLN A 403 -30.26 -2.31 -3.07
N LEU A 404 -31.05 -1.86 -4.06
CA LEU A 404 -32.41 -2.36 -4.26
C LEU A 404 -32.36 -3.79 -4.81
N LEU A 405 -31.57 -4.02 -5.85
CA LEU A 405 -31.42 -5.35 -6.46
C LEU A 405 -30.91 -6.38 -5.44
N GLY A 406 -29.92 -6.01 -4.62
CA GLY A 406 -29.39 -6.85 -3.54
C GLY A 406 -30.45 -7.21 -2.50
N ARG A 407 -31.25 -6.23 -2.03
CA ARG A 407 -32.35 -6.50 -1.07
C ARG A 407 -33.43 -7.42 -1.66
N THR A 408 -33.71 -7.33 -2.95
CA THR A 408 -34.65 -8.23 -3.63
C THR A 408 -34.06 -9.64 -3.74
N LEU A 409 -32.78 -9.75 -4.11
CA LEU A 409 -32.07 -11.03 -4.17
C LEU A 409 -32.03 -11.74 -2.81
N GLU A 410 -31.69 -11.03 -1.73
CA GLU A 410 -31.60 -11.58 -0.36
C GLU A 410 -32.88 -12.31 0.07
N LYS A 411 -34.05 -11.79 -0.33
CA LYS A 411 -35.34 -12.42 -0.03
C LYS A 411 -35.58 -13.72 -0.81
N LEU A 412 -34.94 -13.88 -1.97
CA LEU A 412 -35.08 -15.06 -2.85
C LEU A 412 -34.04 -16.15 -2.57
N ILE A 413 -32.91 -15.85 -1.91
CA ILE A 413 -31.85 -16.83 -1.65
C ILE A 413 -32.34 -18.05 -0.86
N ARG A 414 -33.08 -17.84 0.23
CA ARG A 414 -33.58 -18.96 1.06
C ARG A 414 -34.64 -19.79 0.31
N PRO A 415 -35.68 -19.20 -0.29
CA PRO A 415 -36.64 -19.94 -1.12
C PRO A 415 -36.00 -20.80 -2.21
N ILE A 416 -34.96 -20.28 -2.89
CA ILE A 416 -34.22 -21.03 -3.92
C ILE A 416 -33.44 -22.20 -3.32
N LYS A 417 -32.71 -21.96 -2.21
CA LYS A 417 -31.91 -23.01 -1.55
C LYS A 417 -32.76 -24.13 -0.95
N ASP A 418 -33.91 -23.76 -0.40
CA ASP A 418 -34.84 -24.70 0.24
C ASP A 418 -35.70 -25.45 -0.80
N GLY A 419 -35.60 -25.12 -2.09
CA GLY A 419 -36.34 -25.77 -3.17
C GLY A 419 -37.84 -25.45 -3.16
N VAL A 420 -38.21 -24.27 -2.65
CA VAL A 420 -39.62 -23.82 -2.56
C VAL A 420 -40.16 -23.42 -3.94
N LEU A 421 -39.30 -22.84 -4.79
CA LEU A 421 -39.64 -22.44 -6.15
C LEU A 421 -39.61 -23.64 -7.10
N SER A 422 -40.53 -23.65 -8.05
CA SER A 422 -40.56 -24.62 -9.16
C SER A 422 -39.37 -24.46 -10.10
N ASP A 423 -39.06 -25.49 -10.89
CA ASP A 423 -37.96 -25.46 -11.87
C ASP A 423 -38.10 -24.32 -12.90
N GLU A 424 -39.34 -23.97 -13.26
CA GLU A 424 -39.62 -22.87 -14.20
C GLU A 424 -39.38 -21.50 -13.56
N GLU A 425 -39.78 -21.33 -12.30
CA GLU A 425 -39.50 -20.11 -11.54
C GLU A 425 -38.01 -19.92 -11.27
N ALA A 426 -37.29 -21.02 -11.00
CA ALA A 426 -35.84 -21.03 -10.91
C ALA A 426 -35.19 -20.62 -12.25
N ARG A 427 -35.72 -21.07 -13.39
CA ARG A 427 -35.25 -20.58 -14.71
C ARG A 427 -35.46 -19.09 -14.88
N VAL A 428 -36.64 -18.56 -14.55
CA VAL A 428 -36.93 -17.11 -14.62
C VAL A 428 -35.95 -16.30 -13.75
N PHE A 429 -35.62 -16.80 -12.56
CA PHE A 429 -34.62 -16.19 -11.69
C PHE A 429 -33.24 -16.11 -12.36
N TRP A 430 -32.77 -17.21 -12.93
CA TRP A 430 -31.44 -17.29 -13.55
C TRP A 430 -31.35 -16.55 -14.88
N GLU A 431 -32.43 -16.47 -15.66
CA GLU A 431 -32.50 -15.60 -16.83
C GLU A 431 -32.33 -14.12 -16.46
N ALA A 432 -32.97 -13.69 -15.36
CA ALA A 432 -32.82 -12.34 -14.85
C ALA A 432 -31.41 -12.06 -14.33
N ALA A 433 -30.81 -13.00 -13.59
CA ALA A 433 -29.42 -12.90 -13.15
C ALA A 433 -28.47 -12.78 -14.35
N ARG A 434 -28.66 -13.62 -15.38
CA ARG A 434 -27.87 -13.60 -16.62
C ARG A 434 -27.94 -12.26 -17.35
N LYS A 435 -29.11 -11.62 -17.37
CA LYS A 435 -29.30 -10.27 -17.94
C LYS A 435 -28.59 -9.17 -17.15
N LEU A 436 -28.52 -9.31 -15.83
CA LEU A 436 -27.90 -8.32 -14.94
C LEU A 436 -26.35 -8.39 -14.96
N MET A 437 -25.78 -9.59 -15.10
CA MET A 437 -24.33 -9.80 -14.97
C MET A 437 -23.46 -8.92 -15.91
N PRO A 438 -23.75 -8.75 -17.21
CA PRO A 438 -22.94 -7.91 -18.09
C PRO A 438 -22.82 -6.47 -17.57
N ALA A 439 -23.92 -5.88 -17.06
CA ALA A 439 -23.91 -4.55 -16.47
C ALA A 439 -23.03 -4.50 -15.21
N CYS A 440 -23.14 -5.49 -14.32
CA CYS A 440 -22.31 -5.59 -13.13
C CYS A 440 -20.81 -5.69 -13.47
N LEU A 441 -20.44 -6.57 -14.40
CA LEU A 441 -19.04 -6.77 -14.81
C LEU A 441 -18.49 -5.54 -15.54
N THR A 442 -19.31 -4.84 -16.32
CA THR A 442 -18.93 -3.59 -16.98
C THR A 442 -18.65 -2.47 -15.97
N CYS A 443 -19.48 -2.35 -14.92
CA CYS A 443 -19.23 -1.42 -13.83
C CYS A 443 -17.90 -1.73 -13.11
N ILE A 444 -17.60 -3.01 -12.84
CA ILE A 444 -16.31 -3.43 -12.26
C ILE A 444 -15.14 -3.08 -13.18
N ARG A 445 -15.26 -3.35 -14.49
CA ARG A 445 -14.25 -3.02 -15.49
C ARG A 445 -13.97 -1.51 -15.55
N LYS A 446 -15.02 -0.69 -15.49
CA LYS A 446 -14.95 0.78 -15.61
C LYS A 446 -14.75 1.52 -14.28
N ILE A 447 -14.64 0.83 -13.15
CA ILE A 447 -14.58 1.45 -11.81
C ILE A 447 -13.46 2.50 -11.67
N ARG A 448 -12.33 2.32 -12.36
CA ARG A 448 -11.19 3.25 -12.34
C ARG A 448 -11.44 4.57 -13.07
N LYS A 449 -12.42 4.61 -13.99
CA LYS A 449 -12.85 5.85 -14.65
C LYS A 449 -13.76 6.71 -13.74
N LEU A 450 -14.27 6.13 -12.65
CA LEU A 450 -15.16 6.81 -11.71
C LEU A 450 -14.38 7.45 -10.55
N MET A 451 -14.91 8.54 -10.00
CA MET A 451 -14.27 9.27 -8.91
C MET A 451 -14.30 8.45 -7.60
N PRO A 452 -13.15 8.02 -7.06
CA PRO A 452 -13.12 7.11 -5.91
C PRO A 452 -13.53 7.78 -4.58
N THR A 453 -13.60 9.11 -4.54
CA THR A 453 -14.00 9.87 -3.34
C THR A 453 -15.52 9.94 -3.13
N ASP A 454 -16.32 9.53 -4.12
CA ASP A 454 -17.76 9.53 -3.99
C ASP A 454 -18.24 8.32 -3.18
N LYS A 455 -18.81 8.60 -1.99
CA LYS A 455 -19.35 7.57 -1.10
C LYS A 455 -20.47 6.79 -1.76
N ASP A 456 -21.29 7.43 -2.59
CA ASP A 456 -22.41 6.76 -3.25
C ASP A 456 -21.89 5.69 -4.21
N THR A 457 -20.89 6.02 -5.04
CA THR A 457 -20.22 5.08 -5.94
C THR A 457 -19.63 3.87 -5.19
N LEU A 458 -18.96 4.07 -4.06
CA LEU A 458 -18.42 2.97 -3.25
C LEU A 458 -19.53 2.08 -2.64
N THR A 459 -20.63 2.67 -2.17
CA THR A 459 -21.78 1.88 -1.66
C THR A 459 -22.49 1.10 -2.77
N GLN A 460 -22.54 1.62 -3.99
CA GLN A 460 -23.06 0.89 -5.15
C GLN A 460 -22.14 -0.27 -5.53
N LEU A 461 -20.81 -0.07 -5.49
CA LEU A 461 -19.82 -1.12 -5.73
C LEU A 461 -19.94 -2.25 -4.70
N GLU A 462 -20.06 -1.92 -3.42
CA GLU A 462 -20.25 -2.92 -2.35
C GLU A 462 -21.52 -3.75 -2.58
N ALA A 463 -22.63 -3.09 -2.92
CA ALA A 463 -23.89 -3.77 -3.21
C ALA A 463 -23.80 -4.66 -4.47
N LEU A 464 -23.14 -4.18 -5.52
CA LEU A 464 -22.90 -4.93 -6.75
C LEU A 464 -22.06 -6.19 -6.48
N LEU A 465 -20.95 -6.06 -5.76
CA LEU A 465 -20.10 -7.21 -5.40
C LEU A 465 -20.87 -8.20 -4.52
N SER A 466 -21.66 -7.71 -3.56
CA SER A 466 -22.52 -8.54 -2.72
C SER A 466 -23.52 -9.35 -3.56
N ILE A 467 -24.15 -8.75 -4.57
CA ILE A 467 -25.03 -9.47 -5.51
C ILE A 467 -24.29 -10.62 -6.19
N LEU A 468 -23.14 -10.36 -6.79
CA LEU A 468 -22.38 -11.38 -7.53
C LEU A 468 -21.90 -12.52 -6.61
N VAL A 469 -21.44 -12.18 -5.40
CA VAL A 469 -21.02 -13.16 -4.39
C VAL A 469 -22.21 -13.95 -3.85
N GLN A 470 -23.38 -13.34 -3.68
CA GLN A 470 -24.58 -14.08 -3.27
C GLN A 470 -25.02 -15.08 -4.34
N LEU A 471 -24.91 -14.71 -5.63
CA LEU A 471 -25.21 -15.58 -6.76
C LEU A 471 -24.26 -16.79 -6.84
N THR A 472 -22.99 -16.67 -6.43
CA THR A 472 -22.06 -17.82 -6.39
C THR A 472 -22.47 -18.86 -5.34
N THR A 473 -23.27 -18.48 -4.35
CA THR A 473 -23.80 -19.43 -3.35
C THR A 473 -24.99 -20.26 -3.85
N LEU A 474 -25.47 -20.00 -5.08
CA LEU A 474 -26.59 -20.68 -5.72
C LEU A 474 -26.09 -21.51 -6.90
N THR A 475 -26.78 -22.61 -7.19
CA THR A 475 -26.44 -23.48 -8.34
C THR A 475 -27.46 -23.29 -9.47
N PRO A 476 -27.03 -22.96 -10.71
CA PRO A 476 -27.93 -22.89 -11.84
C PRO A 476 -28.49 -24.28 -12.21
N PRO A 477 -29.66 -24.35 -12.87
CA PRO A 477 -30.19 -25.59 -13.42
C PRO A 477 -29.18 -26.25 -14.36
N LYS A 478 -29.15 -27.60 -14.38
CA LYS A 478 -28.13 -28.38 -15.12
C LYS A 478 -28.05 -28.08 -16.62
N ASP A 479 -29.16 -27.65 -17.22
CA ASP A 479 -29.27 -27.35 -18.65
C ASP A 479 -29.20 -25.83 -18.95
N PHE A 480 -28.82 -25.00 -17.97
CA PHE A 480 -28.80 -23.55 -18.10
C PHE A 480 -27.38 -23.00 -18.32
N GLU A 481 -27.15 -22.39 -19.48
CA GLU A 481 -25.88 -21.72 -19.80
C GLU A 481 -25.87 -20.28 -19.23
N LEU A 482 -25.00 -20.08 -18.23
CA LEU A 482 -24.87 -18.81 -17.53
C LEU A 482 -24.03 -17.77 -18.30
N PHE A 483 -23.02 -18.21 -19.05
CA PHE A 483 -22.07 -17.35 -19.77
C PHE A 483 -22.07 -17.62 -21.29
N PRO A 484 -23.14 -17.27 -22.02
CA PRO A 484 -23.15 -17.42 -23.47
C PRO A 484 -22.17 -16.43 -24.13
N ALA A 485 -21.41 -16.92 -25.13
CA ALA A 485 -20.29 -16.19 -25.73
C ALA A 485 -20.68 -14.84 -26.38
N ASN A 486 -21.91 -14.71 -26.87
CA ASN A 486 -22.40 -13.48 -27.50
C ASN A 486 -22.57 -12.31 -26.49
N MET A 487 -22.98 -12.59 -25.25
CA MET A 487 -23.17 -11.55 -24.22
C MET A 487 -21.86 -11.18 -23.51
N PHE A 488 -20.89 -12.10 -23.51
CA PHE A 488 -19.63 -11.97 -22.78
C PHE A 488 -18.42 -12.03 -23.72
N ALA A 489 -18.54 -11.46 -24.92
CA ALA A 489 -17.54 -11.53 -25.98
C ALA A 489 -16.14 -11.01 -25.55
N TRP A 490 -16.09 -10.01 -24.66
CA TRP A 490 -14.84 -9.46 -24.14
C TRP A 490 -14.21 -10.29 -23.00
N LEU A 491 -14.99 -11.14 -22.32
CA LEU A 491 -14.51 -12.09 -21.31
C LEU A 491 -13.94 -13.34 -21.99
N SER A 492 -14.62 -13.84 -23.03
CA SER A 492 -14.28 -15.04 -23.80
C SER A 492 -12.97 -15.00 -24.63
N ALA A 493 -12.14 -13.98 -24.45
CA ALA A 493 -10.79 -13.89 -25.04
C ALA A 493 -9.78 -14.86 -24.39
N SER A 494 -10.07 -15.38 -23.20
CA SER A 494 -9.40 -16.54 -22.62
C SER A 494 -10.06 -17.80 -23.17
N ASN A 495 -9.31 -18.64 -23.90
CA ASN A 495 -9.77 -19.86 -24.59
C ASN A 495 -10.32 -20.98 -23.66
N GLU A 496 -10.80 -20.66 -22.45
CA GLU A 496 -11.40 -21.60 -21.50
C GLU A 496 -12.87 -21.25 -21.24
N PRO A 497 -13.77 -22.25 -21.16
CA PRO A 497 -15.17 -22.02 -20.81
C PRO A 497 -15.23 -21.39 -19.40
N HIS A 498 -15.75 -20.17 -19.30
CA HIS A 498 -15.86 -19.45 -18.05
C HIS A 498 -16.85 -20.18 -17.14
N SER A 499 -16.33 -20.92 -16.16
CA SER A 499 -17.14 -21.83 -15.35
C SER A 499 -17.73 -21.18 -14.10
N ASP A 500 -17.27 -19.98 -13.71
CA ASP A 500 -17.62 -19.38 -12.41
C ASP A 500 -17.74 -17.84 -12.47
N ILE A 501 -18.72 -17.31 -11.73
CA ILE A 501 -18.94 -15.88 -11.48
C ILE A 501 -17.72 -15.29 -10.76
N HIS A 502 -17.07 -16.05 -9.86
CA HIS A 502 -15.87 -15.56 -9.16
C HIS A 502 -14.73 -15.24 -10.14
N GLN A 503 -14.46 -16.14 -11.09
CA GLN A 503 -13.44 -15.92 -12.13
C GLN A 503 -13.77 -14.72 -13.01
N SER A 504 -15.05 -14.54 -13.37
CA SER A 504 -15.52 -13.43 -14.19
C SER A 504 -15.29 -12.05 -13.52
N ILE A 505 -15.37 -11.98 -12.18
CA ILE A 505 -15.01 -10.77 -11.42
C ILE A 505 -13.51 -10.47 -11.57
N GLN A 506 -12.65 -11.49 -11.44
CA GLN A 506 -11.20 -11.32 -11.58
C GLN A 506 -10.82 -10.84 -12.98
N ASP A 507 -11.45 -11.42 -14.00
CA ASP A 507 -11.19 -11.07 -15.40
C ASP A 507 -11.70 -9.66 -15.74
N ALA A 508 -12.85 -9.25 -15.18
CA ALA A 508 -13.33 -7.87 -15.28
C ALA A 508 -12.36 -6.86 -14.66
N VAL A 509 -11.82 -7.16 -13.47
CA VAL A 509 -10.82 -6.32 -12.80
C VAL A 509 -9.52 -6.26 -13.61
N ARG A 510 -9.05 -7.40 -14.11
CA ARG A 510 -7.82 -7.52 -14.92
C ARG A 510 -7.96 -6.75 -16.24
N GLN A 511 -9.10 -6.85 -16.91
CA GLN A 511 -9.36 -6.09 -18.13
C GLN A 511 -9.48 -4.59 -17.84
N GLY A 512 -10.16 -4.19 -16.76
CA GLY A 512 -10.22 -2.79 -16.34
C GLY A 512 -8.85 -2.18 -16.02
N ALA A 513 -7.92 -2.98 -15.50
CA ALA A 513 -6.54 -2.54 -15.27
C ALA A 513 -5.77 -2.37 -16.58
N LYS A 514 -5.98 -3.25 -17.57
CA LYS A 514 -5.39 -3.11 -18.92
C LYS A 514 -5.90 -1.86 -19.63
N ASP A 515 -7.22 -1.66 -19.65
CA ASP A 515 -7.84 -0.50 -20.29
C ASP A 515 -7.34 0.82 -19.68
N TRP A 516 -7.19 0.86 -18.34
CA TRP A 516 -6.67 2.04 -17.65
C TRP A 516 -5.19 2.28 -17.92
N TYR A 517 -4.38 1.22 -18.01
CA TYR A 517 -2.98 1.34 -18.45
C TYR A 517 -2.89 1.92 -19.86
N ASP A 518 -3.68 1.39 -20.79
CA ASP A 518 -3.70 1.86 -22.18
C ASP A 518 -4.15 3.33 -22.25
N HIS A 519 -5.15 3.72 -21.44
CA HIS A 519 -5.58 5.12 -21.29
C HIS A 519 -4.48 6.05 -20.75
N ILE A 520 -3.74 5.63 -19.71
CA ILE A 520 -2.59 6.39 -19.18
C ILE A 520 -1.54 6.59 -20.29
N MET A 521 -1.29 5.56 -21.09
CA MET A 521 -0.33 5.60 -22.19
C MET A 521 -0.82 6.50 -23.33
N GLU A 522 -2.11 6.53 -23.64
CA GLU A 522 -2.70 7.37 -24.68
C GLU A 522 -2.69 8.86 -24.30
N ILE A 523 -3.11 9.22 -23.07
CA ILE A 523 -3.10 10.61 -22.58
C ILE A 523 -1.68 11.19 -22.58
N ASN A 524 -0.69 10.36 -22.26
CA ASN A 524 0.70 10.78 -22.16
C ASN A 524 1.51 10.48 -23.42
N ASN A 525 0.87 10.13 -24.54
CA ASN A 525 1.55 9.78 -25.79
C ASN A 525 2.13 11.03 -26.47
N ASP A 526 3.16 11.63 -25.88
CA ASP A 526 3.92 12.75 -26.41
C ASP A 526 5.01 12.26 -27.39
N ASP A 527 5.49 13.18 -28.26
CA ASP A 527 6.64 12.97 -29.15
C ASP A 527 7.91 12.48 -28.40
N ASP A 528 7.95 12.70 -27.08
CA ASP A 528 9.00 12.27 -26.15
C ASP A 528 9.25 10.75 -26.15
N LYS A 529 8.22 9.92 -26.39
CA LYS A 529 8.38 8.45 -26.48
C LYS A 529 9.20 8.01 -27.70
N LYS A 530 9.24 8.84 -28.75
CA LYS A 530 9.96 8.60 -30.02
C LYS A 530 11.21 9.46 -30.16
N SER A 531 11.55 10.26 -29.16
CA SER A 531 12.74 11.10 -29.19
C SER A 531 14.00 10.24 -29.35
N ASP A 532 14.94 10.65 -30.19
CA ASP A 532 16.26 10.03 -30.28
C ASP A 532 17.11 10.29 -29.02
N ASP A 533 16.67 11.23 -28.16
CA ASP A 533 17.31 11.55 -26.89
C ASP A 533 16.90 10.57 -25.78
N GLN A 534 17.89 9.81 -25.32
CA GLN A 534 17.74 8.81 -24.25
C GLN A 534 17.32 9.45 -22.90
N ASP A 535 17.71 10.69 -22.59
CA ASP A 535 17.34 11.35 -21.33
C ASP A 535 15.84 11.71 -21.31
N ILE A 536 15.31 12.16 -22.45
CA ILE A 536 13.88 12.45 -22.62
C ILE A 536 13.06 11.16 -22.47
N GLN A 537 13.49 10.06 -23.11
CA GLN A 537 12.83 8.77 -22.98
C GLN A 537 12.82 8.26 -21.52
N LEU A 538 13.93 8.38 -20.79
CA LEU A 538 13.99 7.99 -19.37
C LEU A 538 13.03 8.83 -18.52
N SER A 539 12.97 10.14 -18.77
CA SER A 539 12.06 11.05 -18.06
C SER A 539 10.59 10.70 -18.29
N TYR A 540 10.23 10.29 -19.50
CA TYR A 540 8.91 9.79 -19.86
C TYR A 540 8.56 8.53 -19.05
N TYR A 541 9.45 7.54 -18.96
CA TYR A 541 9.21 6.33 -18.18
C TYR A 541 9.08 6.59 -16.68
N ILE A 542 9.85 7.55 -16.14
CA ILE A 542 9.69 7.99 -14.75
C ILE A 542 8.28 8.58 -14.53
N LYS A 543 7.78 9.40 -15.47
CA LYS A 543 6.43 9.97 -15.43
C LYS A 543 5.36 8.86 -15.43
N ILE A 544 5.47 7.90 -16.35
CA ILE A 544 4.53 6.76 -16.43
C ILE A 544 4.53 5.93 -15.14
N LEU A 545 5.71 5.58 -14.61
CA LEU A 545 5.81 4.85 -13.34
C LEU A 545 5.19 5.60 -12.18
N SER A 546 5.35 6.94 -12.12
CA SER A 546 4.72 7.77 -11.11
C SER A 546 3.19 7.75 -11.19
N LEU A 547 2.62 7.75 -12.40
CA LEU A 547 1.18 7.67 -12.61
C LEU A 547 0.62 6.30 -12.20
N LEU A 548 1.30 5.22 -12.59
CA LEU A 548 0.91 3.85 -12.18
C LEU A 548 1.00 3.66 -10.66
N GLN A 549 2.01 4.23 -10.01
CA GLN A 549 2.12 4.22 -8.54
C GLN A 549 0.98 4.98 -7.89
N SER A 550 0.61 6.16 -8.41
CA SER A 550 -0.53 6.92 -7.91
C SER A 550 -1.84 6.15 -8.04
N ASP A 551 -2.06 5.48 -9.18
CA ASP A 551 -3.22 4.63 -9.41
C ASP A 551 -3.29 3.45 -8.42
N LEU A 552 -2.17 2.73 -8.24
CA LEU A 552 -2.09 1.64 -7.27
C LEU A 552 -2.38 2.12 -5.84
N LEU A 553 -1.89 3.31 -5.44
CA LEU A 553 -2.20 3.89 -4.13
C LEU A 553 -3.70 4.18 -3.97
N LYS A 554 -4.36 4.74 -5.00
CA LYS A 554 -5.82 4.95 -5.00
C LYS A 554 -6.57 3.62 -4.91
N ALA A 555 -6.14 2.60 -5.64
CA ALA A 555 -6.72 1.26 -5.58
C ALA A 555 -6.65 0.67 -4.16
N ILE A 556 -5.49 0.81 -3.52
CA ILE A 556 -5.22 0.40 -2.13
C ILE A 556 -6.14 1.13 -1.14
N GLU A 557 -6.28 2.44 -1.28
CA GLU A 557 -6.99 3.28 -0.32
C GLU A 557 -8.51 3.07 -0.39
N TYR A 558 -9.08 3.02 -1.59
CA TYR A 558 -10.54 3.08 -1.78
C TYR A 558 -11.19 1.73 -2.09
N HIS A 559 -10.51 0.81 -2.79
CA HIS A 559 -11.14 -0.39 -3.36
C HIS A 559 -10.73 -1.68 -2.65
N ASP A 560 -9.45 -1.83 -2.32
CA ASP A 560 -8.86 -3.08 -1.82
C ASP A 560 -9.65 -3.66 -0.62
N LYS A 561 -10.05 -2.80 0.30
CA LYS A 561 -10.85 -3.17 1.47
C LYS A 561 -12.19 -3.79 1.07
N ILE A 562 -12.94 -3.14 0.16
CA ILE A 562 -14.28 -3.58 -0.26
C ILE A 562 -14.20 -4.97 -0.91
N TYR A 563 -13.25 -5.17 -1.82
CA TYR A 563 -13.06 -6.46 -2.48
C TYR A 563 -12.59 -7.56 -1.51
N SER A 564 -11.74 -7.22 -0.54
CA SER A 564 -11.28 -8.18 0.46
C SER A 564 -12.39 -8.62 1.43
N GLU A 565 -13.24 -7.69 1.87
CA GLU A 565 -14.31 -7.95 2.84
C GLU A 565 -15.52 -8.64 2.20
N VAL A 566 -15.91 -8.24 0.98
CA VAL A 566 -17.12 -8.73 0.32
C VAL A 566 -16.85 -9.95 -0.56
N ALA A 567 -15.82 -9.91 -1.39
CA ALA A 567 -15.57 -10.91 -2.43
C ALA A 567 -14.41 -11.88 -2.11
N GLN A 568 -13.75 -11.72 -0.95
CA GLN A 568 -12.53 -12.46 -0.58
C GLN A 568 -11.47 -12.42 -1.70
N PHE A 569 -11.34 -11.26 -2.33
CA PHE A 569 -10.53 -11.07 -3.53
C PHE A 569 -9.49 -9.97 -3.31
N GLU A 570 -8.23 -10.28 -3.61
CA GLU A 570 -7.10 -9.35 -3.48
C GLU A 570 -7.04 -8.41 -4.69
N TYR A 571 -7.90 -7.38 -4.70
CA TYR A 571 -8.06 -6.47 -5.83
C TYR A 571 -6.74 -5.85 -6.31
N THR A 572 -5.96 -5.24 -5.39
CA THR A 572 -4.71 -4.56 -5.74
C THR A 572 -3.68 -5.52 -6.33
N LYS A 573 -3.69 -6.79 -5.91
CA LYS A 573 -2.76 -7.82 -6.42
C LYS A 573 -2.92 -7.99 -7.94
N VAL A 574 -4.15 -8.16 -8.40
CA VAL A 574 -4.44 -8.36 -9.83
C VAL A 574 -4.05 -7.15 -10.67
N ILE A 575 -4.18 -5.93 -10.13
CA ILE A 575 -3.69 -4.71 -10.80
C ILE A 575 -2.17 -4.75 -10.91
N TYR A 576 -1.51 -5.07 -9.81
CA TYR A 576 -0.06 -5.10 -9.75
C TYR A 576 0.51 -6.14 -10.73
N GLU A 577 -0.09 -7.33 -10.85
CA GLU A 577 0.29 -8.33 -11.85
C GLU A 577 0.26 -7.77 -13.28
N VAL A 578 -0.83 -7.06 -13.64
CA VAL A 578 -0.95 -6.44 -14.96
C VAL A 578 0.12 -5.37 -15.17
N TYR A 579 0.34 -4.50 -14.18
CA TYR A 579 1.34 -3.44 -14.28
C TYR A 579 2.77 -3.99 -14.29
N ASP A 580 3.07 -5.04 -13.52
CA ASP A 580 4.37 -5.71 -13.51
C ASP A 580 4.74 -6.23 -14.90
N GLU A 581 3.80 -6.91 -15.58
CA GLU A 581 4.03 -7.41 -16.93
C GLU A 581 4.23 -6.30 -17.96
N ARG A 582 3.43 -5.23 -17.89
CA ARG A 582 3.52 -4.10 -18.82
C ARG A 582 4.77 -3.25 -18.59
N VAL A 583 5.11 -2.96 -17.33
CA VAL A 583 6.31 -2.21 -16.95
C VAL A 583 7.57 -2.99 -17.34
N PHE A 584 7.59 -4.30 -17.10
CA PHE A 584 8.70 -5.16 -17.52
C PHE A 584 8.97 -5.05 -19.03
N GLY A 585 7.93 -5.25 -19.85
CA GLY A 585 8.07 -5.19 -21.32
C GLY A 585 8.44 -3.81 -21.86
N LEU A 586 8.13 -2.74 -21.10
CA LEU A 586 8.41 -1.37 -21.49
C LEU A 586 9.81 -0.90 -21.06
N VAL A 587 10.20 -1.15 -19.82
CA VAL A 587 11.36 -0.51 -19.17
C VAL A 587 12.64 -1.33 -19.28
N GLU A 588 12.56 -2.66 -19.18
CA GLU A 588 13.74 -3.54 -19.29
C GLU A 588 14.56 -3.30 -20.58
N PRO A 589 13.96 -3.34 -21.79
CA PRO A 589 14.75 -3.23 -23.02
C PRO A 589 15.44 -1.86 -23.13
N VAL A 590 14.77 -0.79 -22.69
CA VAL A 590 15.30 0.58 -22.69
C VAL A 590 16.48 0.69 -21.74
N VAL A 591 16.32 0.25 -20.48
CA VAL A 591 17.41 0.30 -19.48
C VAL A 591 18.62 -0.50 -19.97
N GLN A 592 18.41 -1.72 -20.47
CA GLN A 592 19.51 -2.54 -20.97
C GLN A 592 20.21 -1.89 -22.18
N GLN A 593 19.47 -1.25 -23.08
CA GLN A 593 20.04 -0.56 -24.23
C GLN A 593 20.81 0.71 -23.81
N THR A 594 20.25 1.53 -22.93
CA THR A 594 20.92 2.69 -22.36
C THR A 594 22.20 2.27 -21.64
N CYS A 595 22.14 1.27 -20.77
CA CYS A 595 23.30 0.71 -20.07
C CYS A 595 24.39 0.15 -21.01
N LYS A 596 24.04 -0.36 -22.19
CA LYS A 596 25.01 -0.82 -23.21
C LYS A 596 25.68 0.34 -23.95
N ASN A 597 24.97 1.45 -24.14
CA ASN A 597 25.45 2.62 -24.87
C ASN A 597 26.34 3.54 -24.03
N LEU A 598 26.40 3.33 -22.71
CA LEU A 598 27.30 4.04 -21.81
C LEU A 598 28.76 3.80 -22.21
N LYS A 599 29.47 4.87 -22.57
CA LYS A 599 30.91 4.81 -22.90
C LYS A 599 31.75 4.73 -21.62
N PRO A 600 32.72 3.81 -21.50
CA PRO A 600 33.61 3.75 -20.35
C PRO A 600 34.41 5.05 -20.21
N LEU A 601 34.45 5.62 -19.01
CA LEU A 601 35.35 6.73 -18.70
C LEU A 601 36.79 6.18 -18.63
N ARG A 602 37.71 6.77 -19.40
CA ARG A 602 39.12 6.39 -19.38
C ARG A 602 39.88 7.32 -18.45
N PHE A 603 40.44 6.78 -17.39
CA PHE A 603 41.40 7.47 -16.54
C PHE A 603 42.81 7.22 -17.10
N ASN A 604 43.59 8.27 -17.41
CA ASN A 604 45.03 8.12 -17.65
C ASN A 604 45.73 7.73 -16.35
N GLU A 605 46.82 6.97 -16.50
CA GLU A 605 47.62 6.39 -15.41
C GLU A 605 48.38 7.43 -14.57
N ASP A 606 48.35 8.73 -14.92
CA ASP A 606 49.08 9.79 -14.21
C ASP A 606 48.12 10.61 -13.31
N PRO A 607 48.17 10.45 -11.97
CA PRO A 607 47.27 11.12 -11.02
C PRO A 607 47.50 12.64 -10.94
N THR A 608 48.48 13.19 -11.65
CA THR A 608 48.84 14.62 -11.59
C THR A 608 48.43 15.42 -12.83
N GLN A 609 48.08 14.76 -13.94
CA GLN A 609 47.68 15.42 -15.19
C GLN A 609 46.17 15.26 -15.41
N GLY A 610 45.44 16.39 -15.32
CA GLY A 610 43.99 16.45 -15.46
C GLY A 610 43.48 15.76 -16.73
N LEU A 611 42.35 15.06 -16.62
CA LEU A 611 41.77 14.23 -17.67
C LEU A 611 40.52 14.85 -18.33
N TYR A 612 40.55 14.87 -19.67
CA TYR A 612 39.48 15.16 -20.65
C TYR A 612 38.57 13.91 -20.83
N ASP A 613 37.29 13.93 -21.25
CA ASP A 613 36.62 14.53 -22.42
C ASP A 613 35.32 15.27 -22.03
N ASN A 614 34.95 16.27 -22.82
CA ASN A 614 33.94 17.29 -22.51
C ASN A 614 32.50 16.88 -22.95
N ASP A 615 32.13 15.60 -22.82
CA ASP A 615 30.75 15.17 -23.10
C ASP A 615 29.86 15.50 -21.88
N ASP A 616 28.66 16.06 -22.12
CA ASP A 616 27.66 16.35 -21.10
C ASP A 616 27.25 15.06 -20.37
N ILE A 617 27.85 14.82 -19.20
CA ILE A 617 27.58 13.64 -18.36
C ILE A 617 26.28 13.86 -17.57
N THR A 618 25.14 13.93 -18.26
CA THR A 618 23.79 14.09 -17.67
C THR A 618 23.05 12.77 -17.47
N MET A 619 23.29 11.79 -18.35
CA MET A 619 22.56 10.51 -18.42
C MET A 619 22.51 9.69 -17.11
N GLY A 620 23.52 9.83 -16.25
CA GLY A 620 23.63 9.08 -15.00
C GLY A 620 22.55 9.43 -13.95
N THR A 621 21.96 10.62 -14.01
CA THR A 621 20.93 11.06 -13.05
C THR A 621 19.56 10.50 -13.39
N SER A 622 19.15 10.57 -14.65
CA SER A 622 17.86 10.04 -15.14
C SER A 622 17.74 8.53 -14.94
N LEU A 623 18.82 7.79 -15.21
CA LEU A 623 18.86 6.33 -15.02
C LEU A 623 18.68 5.93 -13.53
N PHE A 624 19.24 6.73 -12.62
CA PHE A 624 19.07 6.52 -11.19
C PHE A 624 17.67 6.90 -10.70
N GLU A 625 17.11 8.01 -11.16
CA GLU A 625 15.72 8.37 -10.85
C GLU A 625 14.76 7.26 -11.29
N LEU A 626 15.00 6.66 -12.45
CA LEU A 626 14.25 5.50 -12.93
C LEU A 626 14.44 4.27 -12.02
N TYR A 627 15.67 3.98 -11.57
CA TYR A 627 15.91 2.91 -10.60
C TYR A 627 15.12 3.10 -9.31
N ILE A 628 15.13 4.31 -8.74
CA ILE A 628 14.38 4.62 -7.52
C ILE A 628 12.87 4.55 -7.75
N ALA A 629 12.38 5.01 -8.91
CA ALA A 629 10.98 4.89 -9.29
C ALA A 629 10.54 3.41 -9.37
N LEU A 630 11.34 2.55 -10.02
CA LEU A 630 11.11 1.11 -10.08
C LEU A 630 11.18 0.44 -8.71
N GLN A 631 12.15 0.83 -7.88
CA GLN A 631 12.29 0.30 -6.53
C GLN A 631 11.00 0.57 -5.71
N ARG A 632 10.48 1.80 -5.75
CA ARG A 632 9.22 2.16 -5.09
C ARG A 632 8.03 1.34 -5.63
N PHE A 633 7.92 1.21 -6.94
CA PHE A 633 6.90 0.37 -7.58
C PHE A 633 6.97 -1.08 -7.11
N VAL A 634 8.16 -1.71 -7.11
CA VAL A 634 8.35 -3.11 -6.71
C VAL A 634 8.09 -3.34 -5.21
N VAL A 635 8.41 -2.36 -4.37
CA VAL A 635 8.10 -2.42 -2.92
C VAL A 635 6.60 -2.49 -2.69
N MET A 636 5.77 -1.82 -3.51
CA MET A 636 4.31 -1.88 -3.39
C MET A 636 3.76 -3.30 -3.64
N GLY A 637 4.39 -4.09 -4.52
CA GLY A 637 4.04 -5.49 -4.74
C GLY A 637 4.62 -6.44 -3.68
N LYS A 638 5.93 -6.35 -3.41
CA LYS A 638 6.62 -7.26 -2.46
C LYS A 638 6.22 -7.07 -1.00
N GLY A 639 5.81 -5.87 -0.61
CA GLY A 639 5.44 -5.56 0.78
C GLY A 639 4.11 -6.20 1.23
N ARG A 640 3.26 -6.63 0.29
CA ARG A 640 1.94 -7.23 0.59
C ARG A 640 1.81 -8.69 0.15
N TYR A 641 2.46 -9.09 -0.93
CA TYR A 641 2.29 -10.42 -1.54
C TYR A 641 3.62 -11.18 -1.56
N LEU A 642 3.98 -11.76 -0.41
CA LEU A 642 5.19 -12.57 -0.25
C LEU A 642 5.03 -13.91 -0.99
N ASN A 643 6.08 -14.33 -1.72
CA ASN A 643 6.26 -15.63 -2.40
C ASN A 643 5.89 -15.75 -3.91
N GLU A 644 5.63 -14.66 -4.63
CA GLU A 644 5.44 -14.72 -6.09
C GLU A 644 6.63 -14.17 -6.88
N ASP A 645 7.02 -14.89 -7.93
CA ASP A 645 8.10 -14.52 -8.86
C ASP A 645 7.59 -13.48 -9.89
N TYR A 646 7.38 -12.25 -9.43
CA TYR A 646 7.07 -11.12 -10.31
C TYR A 646 8.22 -10.84 -11.29
N LYS A 647 7.93 -10.39 -12.51
CA LYS A 647 8.93 -10.15 -13.56
C LYS A 647 9.86 -9.00 -13.20
N CYS A 648 9.34 -7.93 -12.60
CA CYS A 648 10.18 -6.82 -12.12
C CYS A 648 10.90 -7.12 -10.79
N SER A 649 10.73 -8.31 -10.19
CA SER A 649 11.33 -8.62 -8.87
C SER A 649 12.85 -8.52 -8.85
N LYS A 650 13.50 -8.79 -9.99
CA LYS A 650 14.96 -8.74 -10.20
C LYS A 650 15.40 -7.56 -11.08
N PHE A 651 14.64 -6.46 -11.10
CA PHE A 651 14.93 -5.27 -11.92
C PHE A 651 16.34 -4.70 -11.70
N HIS A 652 16.92 -4.85 -10.50
CA HIS A 652 18.28 -4.41 -10.19
C HIS A 652 19.33 -4.96 -11.16
N THR A 653 19.13 -6.18 -11.69
CA THR A 653 20.04 -6.80 -12.67
C THR A 653 20.17 -5.98 -13.97
N TRP A 654 19.16 -5.19 -14.34
CA TRP A 654 19.18 -4.33 -15.52
C TRP A 654 20.14 -3.14 -15.37
N PHE A 655 20.43 -2.74 -14.13
CA PHE A 655 21.17 -1.53 -13.78
C PHE A 655 22.63 -1.78 -13.39
N VAL A 656 23.10 -3.03 -13.31
CA VAL A 656 24.48 -3.38 -12.86
C VAL A 656 25.55 -2.54 -13.57
N LYS A 657 25.48 -2.46 -14.91
CA LYS A 657 26.41 -1.64 -15.71
C LYS A 657 26.23 -0.14 -15.48
N GLY A 658 24.99 0.31 -15.32
CA GLY A 658 24.66 1.69 -15.03
C GLY A 658 25.24 2.16 -13.69
N VAL A 659 25.17 1.32 -12.65
CA VAL A 659 25.75 1.60 -11.33
C VAL A 659 27.27 1.65 -11.40
N ALA A 660 27.91 0.70 -12.09
CA ALA A 660 29.36 0.71 -12.28
C ALA A 660 29.82 2.01 -12.96
N GLN A 661 29.15 2.41 -14.03
CA GLN A 661 29.43 3.66 -14.74
C GLN A 661 29.18 4.89 -13.86
N TRP A 662 28.11 4.89 -13.04
CA TRP A 662 27.85 5.97 -12.10
C TRP A 662 29.00 6.14 -11.11
N LEU A 663 29.56 5.04 -10.60
CA LEU A 663 30.72 5.10 -9.69
C LEU A 663 31.94 5.71 -10.39
N ASP A 664 32.18 5.40 -11.66
CA ASP A 664 33.25 6.04 -12.44
C ASP A 664 33.01 7.55 -12.64
N ILE A 665 31.76 7.95 -12.93
CA ILE A 665 31.38 9.36 -13.05
C ILE A 665 31.54 10.07 -11.70
N ALA A 666 31.15 9.41 -10.60
CA ALA A 666 31.23 9.94 -9.25
C ALA A 666 32.70 10.16 -8.84
N LEU A 667 33.60 9.20 -9.10
CA LEU A 667 35.03 9.38 -8.89
C LEU A 667 35.57 10.57 -9.69
N TYR A 668 35.24 10.67 -10.97
CA TYR A 668 35.69 11.78 -11.82
C TYR A 668 35.25 13.14 -11.26
N LYS A 669 33.97 13.27 -10.91
CA LYS A 669 33.42 14.51 -10.36
C LYS A 669 33.95 14.81 -8.96
N ALA A 670 34.22 13.79 -8.15
CA ALA A 670 34.88 13.93 -6.85
C ALA A 670 36.28 14.54 -7.00
N LEU A 671 37.11 14.02 -7.90
CA LEU A 671 38.46 14.54 -8.15
C LEU A 671 38.44 16.01 -8.61
N LYS A 672 37.54 16.37 -9.53
CA LYS A 672 37.34 17.77 -9.96
C LYS A 672 36.94 18.71 -8.82
N ARG A 673 36.04 18.24 -7.95
CA ARG A 673 35.58 19.02 -6.79
C ARG A 673 36.69 19.18 -5.76
N ILE A 674 37.48 18.13 -5.51
CA ILE A 674 38.65 18.17 -4.65
C ILE A 674 39.69 19.19 -5.18
N GLU A 675 40.00 19.14 -6.47
CA GLU A 675 40.96 20.06 -7.09
C GLU A 675 40.55 21.52 -6.86
N LYS A 676 39.31 21.88 -7.20
CA LYS A 676 38.80 23.23 -6.98
C LYS A 676 38.67 23.62 -5.51
N ALA A 677 38.32 22.68 -4.63
CA ALA A 677 38.27 22.93 -3.19
C ALA A 677 39.66 23.28 -2.62
N VAL A 678 40.72 22.64 -3.12
CA VAL A 678 42.11 22.94 -2.73
C VAL A 678 42.60 24.26 -3.36
N GLU A 679 42.21 24.56 -4.61
CA GLU A 679 42.57 25.81 -5.28
C GLU A 679 41.94 27.05 -4.62
N LEU A 680 40.64 26.99 -4.31
CA LEU A 680 39.88 28.08 -3.70
C LEU A 680 40.08 28.16 -2.17
N GLY A 681 40.70 27.15 -1.56
CA GLY A 681 40.92 27.07 -0.13
C GLY A 681 41.97 28.07 0.36
N ASN A 682 41.63 28.85 1.40
CA ASN A 682 42.53 29.82 2.02
C ASN A 682 43.54 29.19 3.02
N LEU A 683 43.57 27.86 3.15
CA LEU A 683 44.42 27.11 4.10
C LEU A 683 44.36 27.64 5.55
N GLN A 684 43.20 28.16 5.95
CA GLN A 684 42.93 28.62 7.30
C GLN A 684 41.95 27.67 8.00
N PRO A 685 42.08 27.48 9.32
CA PRO A 685 41.10 26.71 10.08
C PRO A 685 39.70 27.32 10.01
N ILE A 686 38.67 26.47 10.05
CA ILE A 686 37.26 26.89 9.93
C ILE A 686 36.80 27.72 11.14
N ASP A 687 37.25 27.36 12.34
CA ASP A 687 36.98 28.09 13.58
C ASP A 687 38.15 27.96 14.59
N GLU A 688 38.02 28.55 15.78
CA GLU A 688 39.05 28.50 16.83
C GLU A 688 39.19 27.12 17.53
N HIS A 689 38.24 26.20 17.33
CA HIS A 689 38.17 24.89 17.96
C HIS A 689 38.68 23.76 17.06
N VAL A 690 38.75 24.01 15.77
CA VAL A 690 39.10 23.07 14.72
C VAL A 690 40.42 23.47 14.06
N LYS A 691 41.27 22.50 13.71
CA LYS A 691 42.60 22.77 13.11
C LYS A 691 42.70 22.44 11.61
N PHE A 692 41.57 22.17 10.96
CA PHE A 692 41.46 21.88 9.52
C PHE A 692 40.65 22.97 8.78
N SER A 693 40.86 23.08 7.46
CA SER A 693 40.23 24.08 6.60
C SER A 693 38.98 23.57 5.88
N SER A 694 38.24 24.50 5.26
CA SER A 694 37.02 24.21 4.48
C SER A 694 37.23 23.17 3.38
N SER A 695 38.39 23.15 2.71
CA SER A 695 38.71 22.19 1.65
C SER A 695 38.64 20.72 2.10
N ALA A 696 38.99 20.43 3.36
CA ALA A 696 38.91 19.08 3.91
C ALA A 696 37.44 18.69 4.19
N VAL A 697 36.64 19.64 4.67
CA VAL A 697 35.20 19.48 4.87
C VAL A 697 34.47 19.27 3.53
N ASP A 698 34.81 20.05 2.51
CA ASP A 698 34.27 19.91 1.16
C ASP A 698 34.56 18.51 0.60
N THR A 699 35.77 17.98 0.85
CA THR A 699 36.15 16.63 0.44
C THR A 699 35.33 15.56 1.16
N LEU A 700 35.17 15.66 2.48
CA LEU A 700 34.35 14.72 3.25
C LEU A 700 32.86 14.79 2.91
N SER A 701 32.36 15.95 2.46
CA SER A 701 30.97 16.07 1.99
C SER A 701 30.68 15.14 0.81
N ILE A 702 31.66 14.93 -0.07
CA ILE A 702 31.57 13.98 -1.19
C ILE A 702 31.42 12.54 -0.68
N TYR A 703 32.21 12.18 0.34
CA TYR A 703 32.18 10.83 0.92
C TYR A 703 30.79 10.57 1.50
N TYR A 704 30.26 11.52 2.26
CA TYR A 704 28.90 11.46 2.78
C TYR A 704 27.84 11.28 1.67
N GLN A 705 27.95 12.03 0.56
CA GLN A 705 26.99 11.92 -0.55
C GLN A 705 27.04 10.55 -1.24
N ILE A 706 28.24 9.98 -1.43
CA ILE A 706 28.41 8.61 -1.95
C ILE A 706 27.81 7.58 -0.98
N LYS A 707 28.00 7.75 0.34
CA LYS A 707 27.36 6.92 1.39
C LYS A 707 25.84 6.95 1.27
N VAL A 708 25.25 8.13 1.14
CA VAL A 708 23.79 8.29 1.02
C VAL A 708 23.28 7.62 -0.26
N PHE A 709 23.97 7.81 -1.38
CA PHE A 709 23.64 7.17 -2.65
C PHE A 709 23.65 5.63 -2.52
N TRP A 710 24.70 5.05 -1.95
CA TRP A 710 24.81 3.61 -1.73
C TRP A 710 23.66 3.07 -0.88
N LYS A 711 23.31 3.76 0.21
CA LYS A 711 22.17 3.40 1.06
C LYS A 711 20.84 3.49 0.34
N GLN A 712 20.66 4.46 -0.57
CA GLN A 712 19.43 4.60 -1.38
C GLN A 712 19.26 3.48 -2.41
N LEU A 713 20.36 3.00 -2.99
CA LEU A 713 20.30 1.87 -3.93
C LEU A 713 19.66 0.63 -3.29
N ASN A 714 19.88 0.43 -1.97
CA ASN A 714 19.40 -0.73 -1.21
C ASN A 714 19.55 -2.02 -2.03
N TRP A 715 20.78 -2.23 -2.51
CA TRP A 715 21.07 -3.23 -3.52
C TRP A 715 20.86 -4.64 -2.96
N PRO A 716 20.02 -5.49 -3.59
CA PRO A 716 19.61 -6.75 -2.99
C PRO A 716 20.60 -7.90 -3.22
N ASP A 717 21.45 -7.82 -4.26
CA ASP A 717 22.37 -8.89 -4.61
C ASP A 717 23.70 -8.78 -3.84
N VAL A 718 24.06 -9.83 -3.11
CA VAL A 718 25.20 -9.84 -2.18
C VAL A 718 26.54 -9.80 -2.93
N GLU A 719 26.67 -10.53 -4.05
CA GLU A 719 27.92 -10.64 -4.80
C GLU A 719 28.26 -9.32 -5.52
N SER A 720 27.29 -8.73 -6.21
CA SER A 720 27.46 -7.41 -6.83
C SER A 720 27.65 -6.32 -5.76
N SER A 721 26.98 -6.42 -4.60
CA SER A 721 27.15 -5.45 -3.52
C SER A 721 28.58 -5.41 -3.00
N TYR A 722 29.19 -6.59 -2.79
CA TYR A 722 30.59 -6.68 -2.40
C TYR A 722 31.51 -5.98 -3.42
N THR A 723 31.28 -6.24 -4.71
CA THR A 723 32.07 -5.64 -5.80
C THR A 723 31.94 -4.12 -5.84
N PHE A 724 30.72 -3.58 -5.70
CA PHE A 724 30.50 -2.13 -5.68
C PHE A 724 31.09 -1.47 -4.43
N VAL A 725 30.96 -2.09 -3.26
CA VAL A 725 31.57 -1.56 -2.02
C VAL A 725 33.10 -1.58 -2.11
N ALA A 726 33.70 -2.65 -2.64
CA ALA A 726 35.14 -2.72 -2.86
C ALA A 726 35.62 -1.58 -3.78
N LYS A 727 34.88 -1.31 -4.87
CA LYS A 727 35.17 -0.19 -5.78
C LYS A 727 35.01 1.17 -5.08
N ILE A 728 33.94 1.38 -4.30
CA ILE A 728 33.74 2.62 -3.55
C ILE A 728 34.90 2.88 -2.59
N ILE A 729 35.38 1.84 -1.90
CA ILE A 729 36.54 1.94 -1.02
C ILE A 729 37.77 2.38 -1.83
N ASP A 730 38.10 1.69 -2.92
CA ASP A 730 39.22 2.04 -3.80
C ASP A 730 39.12 3.50 -4.33
N ASP A 731 37.94 3.91 -4.82
CA ASP A 731 37.67 5.26 -5.32
C ASP A 731 37.92 6.34 -4.24
N ILE A 732 37.54 6.08 -3.00
CA ILE A 732 37.74 6.99 -1.84
C ILE A 732 39.22 7.07 -1.44
N CYS A 733 39.96 5.96 -1.56
CA CYS A 733 41.40 5.93 -1.31
C CYS A 733 42.14 6.79 -2.34
N ARG A 734 41.80 6.62 -3.62
CA ARG A 734 42.32 7.46 -4.72
C ARG A 734 42.01 8.95 -4.52
N CYS A 735 40.79 9.28 -4.07
CA CYS A 735 40.43 10.66 -3.73
C CYS A 735 41.31 11.23 -2.60
N SER A 736 41.57 10.42 -1.56
CA SER A 736 42.38 10.82 -0.41
C SER A 736 43.85 11.04 -0.79
N GLU A 737 44.41 10.16 -1.63
CA GLU A 737 45.77 10.30 -2.18
C GLU A 737 45.90 11.54 -3.08
N PHE A 738 44.92 11.76 -3.95
CA PHE A 738 44.88 12.92 -4.82
C PHE A 738 44.81 14.23 -4.03
N TYR A 739 43.97 14.27 -2.98
CA TYR A 739 43.90 15.42 -2.07
C TYR A 739 45.26 15.70 -1.42
N ALA A 740 45.93 14.66 -0.89
CA ALA A 740 47.23 14.81 -0.25
C ALA A 740 48.31 15.33 -1.22
N ALA A 741 48.33 14.82 -2.47
CA ALA A 741 49.25 15.28 -3.50
C ALA A 741 49.02 16.75 -3.89
N LYS A 742 47.76 17.17 -4.06
CA LYS A 742 47.40 18.57 -4.36
C LYS A 742 47.75 19.49 -3.20
N MET A 743 47.47 19.06 -1.96
CA MET A 743 47.81 19.82 -0.76
C MET A 743 49.33 20.00 -0.60
N SER A 744 50.11 18.95 -0.83
CA SER A 744 51.58 19.01 -0.83
C SER A 744 52.11 20.03 -1.84
N THR A 745 51.61 19.97 -3.08
CA THR A 745 51.96 20.94 -4.13
C THR A 745 51.60 22.38 -3.73
N ARG A 746 50.45 22.56 -3.07
CA ARG A 746 49.95 23.88 -2.65
C ARG A 746 50.82 24.55 -1.58
N VAL A 747 51.37 23.79 -0.64
CA VAL A 747 52.22 24.32 0.44
C VAL A 747 53.71 24.35 0.13
N ALA A 748 54.16 23.61 -0.89
CA ALA A 748 55.58 23.46 -1.23
C ALA A 748 56.35 24.79 -1.38
N GLY A 749 55.71 25.88 -1.85
CA GLY A 749 56.34 27.20 -2.01
C GLY A 749 56.19 28.17 -0.82
N LEU A 750 55.46 27.81 0.23
CA LEU A 750 55.17 28.70 1.36
C LEU A 750 56.28 28.65 2.41
N GLY A 751 56.57 29.79 3.04
CA GLY A 751 57.55 29.90 4.14
C GLY A 751 58.99 30.20 3.71
N GLU A 752 59.28 30.27 2.41
CA GLU A 752 60.61 30.65 1.91
C GLU A 752 60.78 32.17 1.88
N THR A 753 61.80 32.68 2.58
CA THR A 753 62.19 34.09 2.57
C THR A 753 63.64 34.22 2.09
N GLU A 754 63.87 35.03 1.06
CA GLU A 754 65.21 35.31 0.54
C GLU A 754 65.66 36.72 0.96
N ASN A 755 66.73 36.79 1.74
CA ASN A 755 67.46 38.03 1.99
C ASN A 755 68.81 38.00 1.27
N ALA A 756 69.41 39.16 0.99
CA ALA A 756 70.65 39.32 0.21
C ALA A 756 71.88 38.49 0.68
N PHE A 757 71.82 37.89 1.89
CA PHE A 757 72.89 37.10 2.48
C PHE A 757 72.49 35.67 2.87
N SER A 758 71.20 35.29 2.80
CA SER A 758 70.75 33.93 3.11
C SER A 758 69.31 33.64 2.67
N LYS A 759 69.05 32.38 2.26
CA LYS A 759 67.70 31.81 2.17
C LYS A 759 67.30 31.29 3.56
N LYS A 760 66.13 31.66 4.05
CA LYS A 760 65.57 31.22 5.33
C LYS A 760 64.17 30.68 5.12
N PHE A 761 63.91 29.48 5.64
CA PHE A 761 62.58 28.89 5.68
C PHE A 761 61.98 29.10 7.08
N GLU A 762 60.72 29.47 7.19
CA GLU A 762 59.97 29.47 8.45
C GLU A 762 58.71 28.62 8.28
N VAL A 763 58.41 27.78 9.27
CA VAL A 763 57.19 26.98 9.27
C VAL A 763 56.00 27.92 9.41
N THR A 764 55.06 27.83 8.46
CA THR A 764 53.86 28.67 8.45
C THR A 764 52.64 27.92 8.96
N THR A 765 51.58 28.65 9.33
CA THR A 765 50.32 28.06 9.80
C THR A 765 49.66 27.18 8.73
N GLU A 766 49.85 27.51 7.45
CA GLU A 766 49.30 26.80 6.30
C GLU A 766 49.91 25.40 6.16
N TRP A 767 51.20 25.20 6.48
CA TRP A 767 51.82 23.87 6.54
C TRP A 767 51.14 23.01 7.62
N CYS A 768 50.88 23.58 8.80
CA CYS A 768 50.18 22.88 9.87
C CYS A 768 48.74 22.51 9.48
N THR A 769 48.01 23.45 8.87
CA THR A 769 46.63 23.21 8.41
C THR A 769 46.58 22.17 7.29
N ALA A 770 47.53 22.18 6.34
CA ALA A 770 47.65 21.16 5.31
C ALA A 770 47.84 19.75 5.88
N ILE A 771 48.74 19.58 6.85
CA ILE A 771 48.99 18.28 7.52
C ILE A 771 47.75 17.83 8.29
N ASN A 772 47.10 18.74 9.03
CA ASN A 772 45.87 18.42 9.75
C ASN A 772 44.70 18.08 8.83
N ASN A 773 44.62 18.68 7.65
CA ASN A 773 43.59 18.37 6.66
C ASN A 773 43.71 16.93 6.15
N ILE A 774 44.93 16.52 5.79
CA ILE A 774 45.18 15.14 5.33
C ILE A 774 44.90 14.15 6.47
N GLU A 775 45.30 14.49 7.70
CA GLU A 775 44.99 13.71 8.89
C GLU A 775 43.48 13.59 9.16
N TYR A 776 42.74 14.69 8.98
CA TYR A 776 41.29 14.69 9.14
C TYR A 776 40.60 13.78 8.12
N ILE A 777 41.04 13.80 6.85
CA ILE A 777 40.54 12.88 5.81
C ILE A 777 40.89 11.44 6.14
N ARG A 778 42.14 11.16 6.55
CA ARG A 778 42.59 9.82 6.97
C ARG A 778 41.71 9.25 8.09
N GLN A 779 41.40 10.06 9.11
CA GLN A 779 40.55 9.65 10.23
C GLN A 779 39.10 9.35 9.82
N ALA A 780 38.63 9.88 8.69
CA ALA A 780 37.28 9.66 8.19
C ALA A 780 37.12 8.36 7.39
N ILE A 781 38.20 7.80 6.83
CA ILE A 781 38.16 6.58 5.98
C ILE A 781 37.57 5.40 6.75
N HIS A 782 38.11 5.06 7.92
CA HIS A 782 37.66 3.89 8.68
C HIS A 782 36.18 3.97 9.13
N PRO A 783 35.70 5.08 9.74
CA PRO A 783 34.27 5.26 10.02
C PRO A 783 33.38 5.16 8.78
N PHE A 784 33.80 5.74 7.66
CA PHE A 784 33.04 5.69 6.41
C PHE A 784 32.80 4.25 5.94
N VAL A 785 33.83 3.40 5.96
CA VAL A 785 33.69 2.00 5.51
C VAL A 785 32.78 1.19 6.42
N LEU A 786 32.85 1.40 7.74
CA LEU A 786 31.91 0.77 8.69
C LEU A 786 30.45 1.13 8.38
N GLU A 787 30.21 2.39 8.00
CA GLU A 787 28.87 2.90 7.74
C GLU A 787 28.29 2.50 6.38
N LEU A 788 29.10 1.96 5.46
CA LEU A 788 28.65 1.36 4.19
C LEU A 788 27.91 0.03 4.39
N GLY A 789 27.93 -0.53 5.60
CA GLY A 789 27.23 -1.78 5.92
C GLY A 789 27.98 -3.04 5.46
N LEU A 790 29.31 -2.94 5.30
CA LEU A 790 30.15 -4.04 4.83
C LEU A 790 29.99 -5.32 5.67
N GLU A 791 29.88 -5.18 6.98
CA GLU A 791 29.66 -6.29 7.91
C GLU A 791 28.38 -7.07 7.60
N ASN A 792 27.29 -6.37 7.27
CA ASN A 792 26.02 -7.01 6.94
C ASN A 792 26.12 -7.81 5.63
N ILE A 793 26.79 -7.24 4.62
CA ILE A 793 27.01 -7.89 3.32
C ILE A 793 27.86 -9.16 3.49
N LEU A 794 28.93 -9.08 4.28
CA LEU A 794 29.82 -10.21 4.55
C LEU A 794 29.12 -11.32 5.35
N ASN A 795 28.25 -10.96 6.29
CA ASN A 795 27.45 -11.92 7.05
C ASN A 795 26.45 -12.64 6.13
N SER A 796 25.74 -11.91 5.26
CA SER A 796 24.88 -12.52 4.25
C SER A 796 25.66 -13.41 3.27
N MET A 797 26.88 -13.02 2.89
CA MET A 797 27.74 -13.84 2.03
C MET A 797 28.17 -15.17 2.71
N ALA A 798 28.36 -15.16 4.03
CA ALA A 798 28.66 -16.36 4.81
C ALA A 798 27.49 -17.35 4.80
N GLU A 799 26.26 -16.85 4.80
CA GLU A 799 25.03 -17.65 4.73
C GLU A 799 24.81 -18.29 3.35
N PHE A 800 25.15 -17.61 2.26
CA PHE A 800 24.89 -18.07 0.88
C PHE A 800 25.99 -18.98 0.28
N HIS A 801 27.27 -18.79 0.63
CA HIS A 801 28.37 -19.56 0.06
C HIS A 801 29.07 -20.46 1.07
N SER A 802 29.93 -19.89 1.92
CA SER A 802 30.59 -20.60 3.02
C SER A 802 31.28 -19.58 3.94
N GLU A 803 31.38 -19.93 5.22
CA GLU A 803 32.05 -19.09 6.23
C GLU A 803 33.53 -18.81 5.89
N SER A 804 34.21 -19.74 5.21
CA SER A 804 35.59 -19.57 4.73
C SER A 804 35.72 -18.47 3.67
N ASN A 805 34.82 -18.44 2.68
CA ASN A 805 34.86 -17.44 1.60
C ASN A 805 34.56 -16.05 2.13
N ALA A 806 33.56 -15.92 3.01
CA ALA A 806 33.26 -14.66 3.68
C ALA A 806 34.44 -14.17 4.55
N THR A 807 35.12 -15.09 5.25
CA THR A 807 36.33 -14.77 6.02
C THR A 807 37.49 -14.31 5.13
N GLN A 808 37.66 -14.90 3.96
CA GLN A 808 38.68 -14.48 2.98
C GLN A 808 38.36 -13.10 2.37
N CYS A 809 37.09 -12.86 2.00
CA CYS A 809 36.63 -11.58 1.49
C CYS A 809 36.79 -10.46 2.52
N ARG A 810 36.47 -10.75 3.79
CA ARG A 810 36.70 -9.88 4.95
C ARG A 810 38.18 -9.51 5.09
N LYS A 811 39.08 -10.50 5.07
CA LYS A 811 40.53 -10.25 5.13
C LYS A 811 41.00 -9.39 3.97
N THR A 812 40.52 -9.66 2.76
CA THR A 812 40.93 -8.93 1.56
C THR A 812 40.53 -7.45 1.64
N LEU A 813 39.28 -7.16 2.04
CA LEU A 813 38.85 -5.77 2.19
C LEU A 813 39.52 -5.06 3.37
N GLN A 814 39.74 -5.76 4.49
CA GLN A 814 40.48 -5.18 5.61
C GLN A 814 41.90 -4.79 5.18
N LEU A 815 42.58 -5.64 4.40
CA LEU A 815 43.89 -5.32 3.85
C LEU A 815 43.85 -4.08 2.94
N VAL A 816 42.84 -3.96 2.06
CA VAL A 816 42.69 -2.77 1.20
C VAL A 816 42.48 -1.50 2.03
N ILE A 817 41.68 -1.57 3.09
CA ILE A 817 41.43 -0.43 3.99
C ILE A 817 42.70 -0.05 4.76
N ASP A 818 43.40 -1.04 5.32
CA ASP A 818 44.62 -0.83 6.08
C ASP A 818 45.72 -0.25 5.16
N GLU A 819 45.90 -0.81 3.97
CA GLU A 819 46.85 -0.32 2.94
C GLU A 819 46.55 1.12 2.53
N ALA A 820 45.28 1.49 2.40
CA ALA A 820 44.89 2.86 2.07
C ALA A 820 45.15 3.85 3.22
N ILE A 821 44.80 3.47 4.46
CA ILE A 821 45.08 4.30 5.64
C ILE A 821 46.59 4.48 5.81
N ASP A 822 47.37 3.44 5.58
CA ASP A 822 48.82 3.48 5.61
C ASP A 822 49.37 4.36 4.48
N THR A 823 48.81 4.27 3.27
CA THR A 823 49.22 5.11 2.14
C THR A 823 48.99 6.59 2.41
N VAL A 824 47.81 6.97 2.93
CA VAL A 824 47.53 8.36 3.34
C VAL A 824 48.41 8.78 4.52
N SER A 825 48.68 7.87 5.46
CA SER A 825 49.62 8.14 6.57
C SER A 825 51.04 8.40 6.07
N ASN A 826 51.51 7.63 5.09
CA ASN A 826 52.80 7.83 4.45
C ASN A 826 52.85 9.18 3.74
N LYS A 827 51.76 9.65 3.11
CA LYS A 827 51.69 11.00 2.55
C LYS A 827 51.81 12.11 3.60
N ILE A 828 51.31 11.90 4.82
CA ILE A 828 51.53 12.82 5.93
C ILE A 828 53.01 12.86 6.30
N ILE A 829 53.66 11.68 6.37
CA ILE A 829 55.10 11.57 6.66
C ILE A 829 55.92 12.24 5.56
N ASP A 830 55.65 11.96 4.28
CA ASP A 830 56.29 12.60 3.12
C ASP A 830 56.23 14.13 3.24
N LEU A 831 55.07 14.68 3.61
CA LEU A 831 54.88 16.12 3.74
C LEU A 831 55.67 16.71 4.92
N ILE A 832 55.71 16.02 6.06
CA ILE A 832 56.52 16.40 7.22
C ILE A 832 58.02 16.33 6.88
N GLU A 833 58.46 15.33 6.12
CA GLU A 833 59.85 15.19 5.67
C GLU A 833 60.25 16.33 4.75
N ILE A 834 59.41 16.71 3.78
CA ILE A 834 59.64 17.87 2.90
C ILE A 834 59.79 19.16 3.73
N MET A 835 58.92 19.36 4.72
CA MET A 835 59.00 20.52 5.62
C MET A 835 60.30 20.50 6.43
N ALA A 836 60.66 19.35 7.02
CA ALA A 836 61.88 19.19 7.80
C ALA A 836 63.12 19.45 6.95
N GLU A 837 63.17 18.95 5.70
CA GLU A 837 64.26 19.20 4.75
C GLU A 837 64.43 20.67 4.42
N LYS A 838 63.35 21.44 4.34
CA LYS A 838 63.41 22.91 4.17
C LYS A 838 63.95 23.64 5.39
N MET A 839 63.78 23.09 6.60
CA MET A 839 64.34 23.67 7.83
C MET A 839 65.86 23.45 7.94
N ILE A 840 66.38 22.36 7.37
CA ILE A 840 67.78 21.92 7.55
C ILE A 840 68.82 22.96 7.13
N PRO A 841 68.75 23.65 5.97
CA PRO A 841 69.75 24.63 5.57
C PRO A 841 69.94 25.77 6.58
N SER A 842 68.83 26.24 7.18
CA SER A 842 68.87 27.28 8.21
C SER A 842 69.51 26.76 9.50
N LEU A 843 69.14 25.53 9.90
CA LEU A 843 69.68 24.87 11.08
C LEU A 843 71.18 24.59 10.96
N HIS A 844 71.62 24.08 9.81
CA HIS A 844 73.03 23.84 9.52
C HIS A 844 73.85 25.14 9.61
N ARG A 845 73.36 26.22 9.00
CA ARG A 845 74.04 27.52 9.06
C ARG A 845 74.16 28.03 10.50
N PHE A 846 73.08 27.99 11.28
CA PHE A 846 73.10 28.43 12.67
C PHE A 846 73.97 27.54 13.57
N LEU A 847 74.04 26.23 13.31
CA LEU A 847 74.94 25.31 14.02
C LEU A 847 76.41 25.60 13.74
N VAL A 848 76.77 25.91 12.49
CA VAL A 848 78.13 26.34 12.12
C VAL A 848 78.48 27.66 12.81
N GLU A 849 77.58 28.66 12.74
CA GLU A 849 77.76 29.96 13.41
C GLU A 849 77.90 29.83 14.94
N ALA A 850 77.14 28.91 15.55
CA ALA A 850 77.26 28.61 16.98
C ALA A 850 78.62 27.97 17.30
N ALA A 851 79.04 26.95 16.55
CA ALA A 851 80.32 26.27 16.77
C ALA A 851 81.54 27.19 16.60
N GLU A 852 81.49 28.16 15.68
CA GLU A 852 82.59 29.11 15.45
C GLU A 852 82.69 30.22 16.52
N LEU A 853 81.57 30.68 17.10
CA LEU A 853 81.51 31.94 17.87
C LEU A 853 81.07 31.82 19.34
N LEU A 854 80.75 30.62 19.82
CA LEU A 854 80.14 30.37 21.15
C LEU A 854 80.88 30.98 22.35
N ARG A 855 82.21 31.11 22.31
CA ARG A 855 83.00 31.73 23.39
C ARG A 855 83.21 33.23 23.25
N GLN A 856 82.82 33.83 22.12
CA GLN A 856 83.00 35.26 21.81
C GLN A 856 81.71 36.08 21.93
N ASN A 857 80.54 35.49 21.69
CA ASN A 857 79.22 36.10 21.94
C ASN A 857 78.11 35.04 21.91
N ASN A 858 77.23 35.01 22.92
CA ASN A 858 76.08 34.07 23.01
C ASN A 858 75.02 34.26 21.90
N MET A 859 75.12 35.34 21.12
CA MET A 859 74.11 35.76 20.15
C MET A 859 73.87 34.78 18.99
N SER A 860 74.81 33.91 18.65
CA SER A 860 74.62 32.91 17.59
C SER A 860 73.79 31.70 18.07
N LEU A 861 74.00 31.26 19.31
CA LEU A 861 73.16 30.23 19.93
C LEU A 861 71.75 30.75 20.19
N ASP A 862 71.61 31.99 20.67
CA ASP A 862 70.31 32.62 20.88
C ASP A 862 69.49 32.68 19.58
N ARG A 863 70.14 32.88 18.42
CA ARG A 863 69.48 32.85 17.10
C ARG A 863 69.03 31.45 16.67
N LEU A 864 69.80 30.41 16.98
CA LEU A 864 69.41 29.02 16.73
C LEU A 864 68.20 28.66 17.59
N MET A 865 68.23 29.02 18.86
CA MET A 865 67.17 28.75 19.82
C MET A 865 65.90 29.53 19.49
N ASP A 866 66.01 30.82 19.16
CA ASP A 866 64.87 31.65 18.72
C ASP A 866 64.23 31.09 17.44
N TYR A 867 65.04 30.62 16.49
CA TYR A 867 64.55 29.98 15.27
C TYR A 867 63.82 28.66 15.54
N LEU A 868 64.38 27.78 16.38
CA LEU A 868 63.74 26.52 16.76
C LEU A 868 62.47 26.78 17.58
N GLN A 869 62.52 27.69 18.55
CA GLN A 869 61.39 28.06 19.40
C GLN A 869 60.24 28.61 18.57
N LYS A 870 60.49 29.57 17.66
CA LYS A 870 59.45 30.17 16.81
C LYS A 870 58.75 29.14 15.89
N ASN A 871 59.53 28.25 15.27
CA ASN A 871 58.99 27.21 14.40
C ASN A 871 58.22 26.16 15.19
N PHE A 872 58.74 25.71 16.34
CA PHE A 872 58.06 24.71 17.17
C PHE A 872 56.86 25.28 17.93
N GLU A 873 56.85 26.55 18.30
CA GLU A 873 55.66 27.22 18.84
C GLU A 873 54.54 27.21 17.79
N THR A 874 54.85 27.56 16.55
CA THR A 874 53.89 27.51 15.44
C THR A 874 53.35 26.10 15.21
N LEU A 875 54.23 25.09 15.20
CA LEU A 875 53.87 23.67 15.08
C LEU A 875 53.03 23.20 16.27
N HIS A 876 53.41 23.53 17.50
CA HIS A 876 52.70 23.10 18.71
C HIS A 876 51.29 23.70 18.78
N SER A 877 51.16 24.99 18.46
CA SER A 877 49.87 25.68 18.48
C SER A 877 48.91 25.15 17.41
N HIS A 878 49.39 24.92 16.19
CA HIS A 878 48.52 24.69 15.04
C HIS A 878 48.47 23.23 14.56
N LEU A 879 49.42 22.36 14.88
CA LEU A 879 49.42 20.96 14.46
C LEU A 879 48.66 20.06 15.46
N SER A 880 48.18 18.90 15.01
CA SER A 880 47.63 17.88 15.92
C SER A 880 48.72 17.30 16.84
N GLU A 881 48.34 16.83 18.03
CA GLU A 881 49.31 16.31 19.02
C GLU A 881 50.14 15.14 18.46
N GLU A 882 49.50 14.24 17.72
CA GLU A 882 50.17 13.09 17.10
C GLU A 882 51.15 13.52 15.99
N ASN A 883 50.73 14.41 15.10
CA ASN A 883 51.60 14.90 14.03
C ASN A 883 52.71 15.82 14.56
N PHE A 884 52.49 16.53 15.66
CA PHE A 884 53.54 17.28 16.37
C PHE A 884 54.63 16.36 16.90
N LYS A 885 54.26 15.25 17.55
CA LYS A 885 55.23 14.23 18.00
C LYS A 885 56.00 13.61 16.84
N ARG A 886 55.31 13.26 15.75
CA ARG A 886 55.95 12.74 14.51
C ARG A 886 56.91 13.75 13.90
N THR A 887 56.52 15.03 13.83
CA THR A 887 57.35 16.12 13.33
C THR A 887 58.61 16.31 14.17
N LEU A 888 58.47 16.30 15.50
CA LEU A 888 59.62 16.41 16.41
C LEU A 888 60.63 15.27 16.20
N ALA A 889 60.14 14.03 16.05
CA ALA A 889 60.99 12.87 15.82
C ALA A 889 61.76 12.97 14.49
N ILE A 890 61.09 13.34 13.39
CA ILE A 890 61.69 13.48 12.06
C ILE A 890 62.70 14.63 12.02
N VAL A 891 62.35 15.79 12.60
CA VAL A 891 63.26 16.94 12.66
C VAL A 891 64.51 16.60 13.50
N TRP A 892 64.34 15.89 14.62
CA TRP A 892 65.46 15.45 15.47
C TRP A 892 66.40 14.47 14.75
N ASP A 893 65.85 13.49 14.04
CA ASP A 893 66.64 12.53 13.25
C ASP A 893 67.44 13.24 12.14
N LYS A 894 66.79 14.13 11.38
CA LYS A 894 67.46 14.91 10.32
C LYS A 894 68.53 15.85 10.90
N LEU A 895 68.27 16.49 12.04
CA LEU A 895 69.25 17.32 12.76
C LEU A 895 70.47 16.52 13.22
N THR A 896 70.26 15.31 13.78
CA THR A 896 71.35 14.46 14.26
C THR A 896 72.23 13.99 13.10
N LYS A 897 71.63 13.60 11.96
CA LYS A 897 72.35 13.26 10.73
C LYS A 897 73.18 14.43 10.20
N GLN A 898 72.60 15.62 10.16
CA GLN A 898 73.30 16.84 9.75
C GLN A 898 74.44 17.23 10.67
N LEU A 899 74.27 17.02 11.98
CA LEU A 899 75.33 17.24 12.96
C LEU A 899 76.50 16.27 12.74
N GLN A 900 76.22 15.01 12.41
CA GLN A 900 77.25 14.02 12.10
C GLN A 900 78.03 14.40 10.83
N GLU A 901 77.33 14.78 9.75
CA GLU A 901 77.96 15.28 8.52
C GLU A 901 78.83 16.53 8.79
N LEU A 902 78.35 17.44 9.64
CA LEU A 902 79.10 18.61 10.06
C LEU A 902 80.38 18.24 10.81
N ILE A 903 80.31 17.26 11.73
CA ILE A 903 81.47 16.77 12.49
C ILE A 903 82.49 16.14 11.54
N ASP A 904 82.05 15.25 10.66
CA ASP A 904 82.92 14.56 9.72
C ASP A 904 83.62 15.56 8.77
N SER A 905 82.88 16.52 8.21
CA SER A 905 83.46 17.61 7.39
C SER A 905 84.40 18.52 8.18
N SER A 906 84.12 18.74 9.46
CA SER A 906 84.95 19.60 10.33
C SER A 906 86.25 18.92 10.75
N ILE A 907 86.25 17.59 10.90
CA ILE A 907 87.44 16.78 11.12
C ILE A 907 88.35 16.83 9.90
N GLU A 908 87.80 16.67 8.69
CA GLU A 908 88.54 16.79 7.43
C GLU A 908 89.18 18.19 7.27
N LYS A 909 88.45 19.24 7.63
CA LYS A 909 88.89 20.64 7.57
C LYS A 909 89.85 21.04 8.70
N ARG A 910 90.24 20.12 9.58
CA ARG A 910 91.16 20.36 10.72
C ARG A 910 90.75 21.56 11.60
N ARG A 911 89.46 21.67 11.92
CA ARG A 911 88.96 22.70 12.84
C ARG A 911 89.56 22.54 14.25
N PRO A 912 89.72 23.62 15.04
CA PRO A 912 90.36 23.55 16.35
C PRO A 912 89.49 22.82 17.40
N PRO A 913 90.08 22.25 18.49
CA PRO A 913 89.33 21.58 19.56
C PRO A 913 88.22 22.44 20.18
N SER A 914 88.43 23.76 20.24
CA SER A 914 87.43 24.73 20.71
C SER A 914 86.14 24.71 19.88
N PHE A 915 86.20 24.41 18.57
CA PHE A 915 85.04 24.29 17.70
C PHE A 915 84.21 23.06 18.06
N PHE A 916 84.85 21.92 18.32
CA PHE A 916 84.16 20.69 18.73
C PHE A 916 83.63 20.76 20.17
N ALA A 917 84.32 21.46 21.07
CA ALA A 917 83.83 21.75 22.41
C ALA A 917 82.56 22.62 22.36
N ASN A 918 82.59 23.70 21.57
CA ASN A 918 81.43 24.56 21.35
C ASN A 918 80.25 23.79 20.72
N LEU A 919 80.53 22.91 19.76
CA LEU A 919 79.50 22.09 19.13
C LEU A 919 78.90 21.05 20.10
N SER A 920 79.71 20.51 21.02
CA SER A 920 79.25 19.64 22.10
C SER A 920 78.34 20.40 23.09
N ASP A 921 78.68 21.65 23.43
CA ASP A 921 77.85 22.49 24.29
C ASP A 921 76.52 22.85 23.60
N ALA A 922 76.57 23.19 22.31
CA ALA A 922 75.37 23.44 21.49
C ALA A 922 74.45 22.20 21.43
N LEU A 923 75.02 21.00 21.26
CA LEU A 923 74.27 19.74 21.28
C LEU A 923 73.60 19.49 22.65
N GLY A 924 74.31 19.75 23.76
CA GLY A 924 73.74 19.59 25.10
C GLY A 924 72.55 20.51 25.36
N ILE A 925 72.59 21.74 24.83
CA ILE A 925 71.49 22.71 24.94
C ILE A 925 70.31 22.32 24.07
N MET A 926 70.56 21.85 22.83
CA MET A 926 69.50 21.33 21.97
C MET A 926 68.83 20.09 22.58
N GLU A 927 69.59 19.17 23.18
CA GLU A 927 69.01 18.02 23.89
C GLU A 927 68.12 18.44 25.05
N GLY A 928 68.52 19.45 25.81
CA GLY A 928 67.68 20.02 26.88
C GLY A 928 66.36 20.59 26.34
N PHE A 929 66.39 21.18 25.14
CA PHE A 929 65.22 21.75 24.47
C PHE A 929 64.25 20.67 23.95
N PHE A 930 64.75 19.59 23.34
CA PHE A 930 63.90 18.49 22.86
C PHE A 930 63.42 17.55 23.98
N LYS A 931 64.01 17.61 25.18
CA LYS A 931 63.61 16.83 26.37
C LYS A 931 62.57 17.52 27.27
N TYR A 932 61.96 18.62 26.82
CA TYR A 932 61.13 19.50 27.66
C TYR A 932 59.80 18.89 28.18
N ASP A 933 59.48 17.62 27.88
CA ASP A 933 58.32 16.94 28.51
C ASP A 933 58.62 15.45 28.78
N GLU A 934 58.21 14.92 29.94
CA GLU A 934 58.40 13.51 30.38
C GLU A 934 57.51 12.52 29.59
N THR A 935 57.46 12.65 28.26
CA THR A 935 56.79 11.69 27.37
C THR A 935 57.77 11.11 26.35
N GLU A 936 57.34 10.09 25.61
CA GLU A 936 58.09 9.16 24.74
C GLU A 936 59.25 9.74 23.90
N ILE A 937 59.33 11.04 23.67
CA ILE A 937 60.45 11.74 23.01
C ILE A 937 61.78 11.53 23.75
N ALA A 938 61.77 11.45 25.08
CA ALA A 938 62.97 11.11 25.86
C ALA A 938 63.57 9.74 25.46
N SER A 939 62.72 8.78 25.08
CA SER A 939 63.16 7.45 24.64
C SER A 939 63.78 7.47 23.23
N LEU A 940 63.40 8.41 22.36
CA LEU A 940 64.04 8.61 21.05
C LEU A 940 65.44 9.20 21.19
N CYS A 941 65.65 10.09 22.15
CA CYS A 941 66.95 10.68 22.49
C CYS A 941 67.87 9.69 23.24
N GLU A 942 67.33 8.69 23.93
CA GLU A 942 68.12 7.72 24.69
C GLU A 942 68.51 6.47 23.89
N ASN A 943 67.70 6.09 22.88
CA ASN A 943 67.90 4.85 22.10
C ASN A 943 68.61 5.03 20.74
N SER A 944 69.12 6.24 20.42
CA SER A 944 69.83 6.46 19.17
C SER A 944 71.32 6.12 19.32
N ASP A 945 71.73 4.95 18.82
CA ASP A 945 73.15 4.57 18.66
C ASP A 945 73.96 5.66 17.92
N LEU A 946 73.29 6.36 16.99
CA LEU A 946 73.84 7.47 16.21
C LEU A 946 74.21 8.66 17.12
N LEU A 947 73.35 9.03 18.06
CA LEU A 947 73.58 10.13 18.99
C LEU A 947 74.68 9.79 20.02
N ALA A 948 74.70 8.55 20.51
CA ALA A 948 75.76 8.07 21.40
C ALA A 948 77.14 8.10 20.70
N THR A 949 77.19 7.65 19.43
CA THR A 949 78.40 7.71 18.59
C THR A 949 78.82 9.16 18.32
N THR A 950 77.87 10.04 18.03
CA THR A 950 78.09 11.47 17.77
C THR A 950 78.68 12.17 19.00
N LYS A 951 78.15 11.90 20.20
CA LYS A 951 78.69 12.41 21.47
C LYS A 951 80.09 11.89 21.77
N ALA A 952 80.32 10.60 21.57
CA ALA A 952 81.64 10.00 21.78
C ALA A 952 82.69 10.64 20.85
N ARG A 953 82.36 10.87 19.58
CA ARG A 953 83.22 11.56 18.62
C ARG A 953 83.48 13.01 19.01
N LEU A 954 82.43 13.78 19.35
CA LEU A 954 82.56 15.17 19.80
C LEU A 954 83.48 15.28 21.02
N LYS A 955 83.28 14.41 22.02
CA LYS A 955 84.09 14.39 23.25
C LYS A 955 85.56 14.06 22.99
N MET A 956 85.87 13.19 22.04
CA MET A 956 87.26 12.87 21.68
C MET A 956 87.94 14.03 20.96
N HIS A 957 87.24 14.76 20.10
CA HIS A 957 87.79 15.87 19.32
C HIS A 957 87.75 17.23 20.03
N SER A 958 87.04 17.34 21.16
CA SER A 958 86.97 18.55 21.99
C SER A 958 88.09 18.68 23.02
N LEU A 959 88.87 17.63 23.27
CA LEU A 959 89.92 17.58 24.28
C LEU A 959 91.24 18.11 23.72
N ASP A 960 91.96 18.90 24.52
CA ASP A 960 93.30 19.34 24.16
C ASP A 960 94.30 18.18 24.23
N THR A 961 95.44 18.31 23.53
CA THR A 961 96.44 17.23 23.44
C THR A 961 96.91 16.73 24.81
N SER A 962 96.99 17.62 25.81
CA SER A 962 97.31 17.26 27.20
C SER A 962 96.21 16.43 27.88
N GLU A 963 94.95 16.75 27.63
CA GLU A 963 93.79 16.06 28.23
C GLU A 963 93.54 14.71 27.56
N LEU A 964 93.80 14.58 26.26
CA LEU A 964 93.78 13.30 25.53
C LEU A 964 94.84 12.34 26.06
N ILE A 965 96.04 12.84 26.34
CA ILE A 965 97.11 12.04 26.96
C ILE A 965 96.69 11.61 28.37
N GLN A 966 96.06 12.50 29.15
CA GLN A 966 95.57 12.18 30.49
C GLN A 966 94.42 11.15 30.46
N GLN A 967 93.47 11.26 29.53
CA GLN A 967 92.43 10.25 29.34
C GLN A 967 92.99 8.92 28.85
N TYR A 968 94.00 8.91 27.98
CA TYR A 968 94.68 7.68 27.56
C TYR A 968 95.33 6.94 28.75
N PHE A 969 95.91 7.68 29.71
CA PHE A 969 96.47 7.09 30.93
C PHE A 969 95.42 6.74 31.99
N LEU A 970 94.27 7.41 32.03
CA LEU A 970 93.13 7.07 32.92
C LEU A 970 92.32 5.87 32.44
N ASN A 971 92.30 5.61 31.12
CA ASN A 971 91.58 4.49 30.49
C ASN A 971 92.43 3.21 30.38
N ARG A 972 93.66 3.22 30.93
CA ARG A 972 94.60 2.10 30.93
C ARG A 972 94.83 1.65 32.37
#